data_AF-A0A1Y3F1K8-F1
#
_entry.id   AF-A0A1Y3F1K8-F1
#
_cell.length_a   1.000
_cell.length_b   1.000
_cell.length_c   1.000
_cell.angle_alpha   90.00
_cell.angle_beta   90.00
_cell.angle_gamma   90.00
#
_symmetry.space_group_name_H-M   'P 1'
#
loop_
_entity.id
_entity.type
_entity.pdbx_description
1 polymer ?
#
loop_
_entity_poly.entity_id
_entity_poly.type
_entity_poly.pdbx_seq_one_letter_code
_entity_poly.pdbx_strand_id
1 'polypeptide(L)'
;MIPVFSFVGSNLKRCDDYSSFQLMSSVIETVIPTIIKESPKDVVELENIILSIFRDFASSALFISPHRRVPILRNLVVITENAMRNHVANFTSGYLWLSIALLLEFYVRRWPSMKILKERKHLTASLNQLCQCLFAEFNPDVQLNCSLNLVSCFLAFTITDGASLKDSLEKHSHLYEKVFDLRANSSKQLLHFKHELIEAVYNMFESTDLHEKLENLKKKEMDQLTDVFESLTAKFVTVLNSSDNFDLSTEFYNKYLKMINYRVRRCLKRISTLMPLSNSIEMIAKLLQREDIFVKVQSLEMLSEKMQELPDAPTSQKIEELEMLFKSLNNMVNFEKNDKTSVKLTCASLSALRQMFAKVHSSAEFSHIMDKLLKALNCWTELDKELLIVVVSCLGDLVLAMGNQSIPYINLFMPKIMEILGSDRMSVKKFSIGLINSLTNITTSVLPFMAQHLPQLLKKICTSFPVDESGNEDLNFVKIRAALCCLEDRFKELNGRVLLPAIFEVLNDVDEEKCFWFIFSLLEKWIKTSTVQMINSNKFLLEKIFLIGLEKWHCDSDDKFWIAQNFDDETVMQSLVSYSLKQTEADLNNLIKNIIDKATCENANEQLLLNVYRYGIALSMKLQDMFALFADWFLKPATELLDKLNANKVAHLPFVNEQRADLMLRILITCISKACRPNRELQANYHNDGKLQFIAQSLVDQFDNIGLINYELRVEKCLIKCIIDVAQTINDETYWKKLHYNILLKTRHADKRVRHSVLVLLEKWYEMLNEQASGLIAESVPFLSELMEDESEEVEMQCKQLASVCEKIIGEPLQKYF
;
A
#
# COMPACT_ATOMS: atom_id res chain seq x y z
N MET A 1 -45.84 -22.64 37.76
CA MET A 1 -46.13 -21.19 37.70
C MET A 1 -46.83 -20.92 36.38
N ILE A 2 -47.99 -20.26 36.39
CA ILE A 2 -48.63 -19.80 35.15
C ILE A 2 -47.71 -18.74 34.54
N PRO A 3 -47.37 -18.77 33.23
CA PRO A 3 -46.50 -17.77 32.64
C PRO A 3 -47.07 -16.38 32.89
N VAL A 4 -46.24 -15.43 33.35
CA VAL A 4 -46.67 -14.05 33.67
C VAL A 4 -47.42 -13.41 32.48
N PHE A 5 -47.08 -13.82 31.26
CA PHE A 5 -47.73 -13.38 30.03
C PHE A 5 -49.03 -14.10 29.65
N SER A 6 -49.43 -15.18 30.32
CA SER A 6 -50.77 -15.76 30.07
C SER A 6 -51.87 -14.77 30.48
N PHE A 7 -51.59 -13.89 31.46
CA PHE A 7 -52.48 -12.80 31.87
C PHE A 7 -52.59 -11.67 30.84
N VAL A 8 -51.58 -11.49 29.98
CA VAL A 8 -51.52 -10.40 28.99
C VAL A 8 -52.17 -10.81 27.66
N GLY A 9 -52.37 -12.11 27.41
CA GLY A 9 -52.96 -12.62 26.16
C GLY A 9 -51.98 -12.56 24.97
N SER A 10 -51.99 -13.61 24.13
CA SER A 10 -51.08 -13.73 22.98
C SER A 10 -51.26 -12.65 21.91
N ASN A 11 -52.43 -12.00 21.86
CA ASN A 11 -52.80 -11.01 20.85
C ASN A 11 -52.29 -9.59 21.19
N LEU A 12 -52.23 -9.22 22.48
CA LEU A 12 -51.71 -7.91 22.93
C LEU A 12 -50.19 -7.77 22.73
N LYS A 13 -49.46 -8.88 22.59
CA LYS A 13 -48.01 -8.87 22.30
C LYS A 13 -47.68 -8.33 20.91
N ARG A 14 -48.63 -8.38 19.96
CA ARG A 14 -48.43 -7.97 18.56
C ARG A 14 -49.00 -6.59 18.22
N CYS A 15 -49.83 -6.00 19.09
CA CYS A 15 -50.41 -4.67 18.86
C CYS A 15 -49.40 -3.56 19.20
N ASP A 16 -49.21 -2.61 18.29
CA ASP A 16 -48.28 -1.47 18.41
C ASP A 16 -48.94 -0.25 19.12
N ASP A 17 -49.71 -0.49 20.19
CA ASP A 17 -50.40 0.58 20.93
C ASP A 17 -49.65 0.97 22.21
N TYR A 18 -49.51 2.27 22.49
CA TYR A 18 -48.83 2.82 23.68
C TYR A 18 -49.39 2.29 25.01
N SER A 19 -50.69 2.01 25.05
CA SER A 19 -51.39 1.40 26.20
C SER A 19 -50.88 -0.01 26.52
N SER A 20 -50.59 -0.83 25.50
CA SER A 20 -50.06 -2.19 25.69
C SER A 20 -48.65 -2.19 26.29
N PHE A 21 -47.83 -1.20 25.92
CA PHE A 21 -46.48 -1.01 26.48
C PHE A 21 -46.54 -0.56 27.95
N GLN A 22 -47.40 0.41 28.28
CA GLN A 22 -47.59 0.85 29.67
C GLN A 22 -48.14 -0.27 30.55
N LEU A 23 -49.04 -1.11 30.03
CA LEU A 23 -49.54 -2.29 30.75
C LEU A 23 -48.44 -3.34 30.97
N MET A 24 -47.59 -3.60 29.99
CA MET A 24 -46.46 -4.51 30.19
C MET A 24 -45.46 -3.97 31.23
N SER A 25 -45.11 -2.69 31.15
CA SER A 25 -44.20 -2.06 32.11
C SER A 25 -44.79 -2.01 33.53
N SER A 26 -46.09 -1.69 33.68
CA SER A 26 -46.74 -1.67 34.99
C SER A 26 -46.89 -3.07 35.58
N VAL A 27 -47.13 -4.10 34.76
CA VAL A 27 -47.13 -5.50 35.21
C VAL A 27 -45.73 -5.92 35.69
N ILE A 28 -44.67 -5.55 34.98
CA ILE A 28 -43.28 -5.83 35.42
C ILE A 28 -42.99 -5.11 36.74
N GLU A 29 -43.38 -3.84 36.88
CA GLU A 29 -43.16 -3.02 38.07
C GLU A 29 -43.96 -3.46 39.30
N THR A 30 -45.12 -4.09 39.11
CA THR A 30 -46.00 -4.50 40.21
C THR A 30 -45.85 -5.98 40.54
N VAL A 31 -45.89 -6.85 39.54
CA VAL A 31 -45.98 -8.31 39.74
C VAL A 31 -44.63 -8.91 40.13
N ILE A 32 -43.54 -8.50 39.49
CA ILE A 32 -42.21 -9.10 39.73
C ILE A 32 -41.71 -8.83 41.16
N PRO A 33 -41.75 -7.58 41.68
CA PRO A 33 -41.37 -7.33 43.08
C PRO A 33 -42.28 -8.02 44.08
N THR A 34 -43.55 -8.22 43.75
CA THR A 34 -44.51 -8.92 44.63
C THR A 34 -44.21 -10.41 44.69
N ILE A 35 -43.95 -11.05 43.54
CA ILE A 35 -43.52 -12.46 43.48
C ILE A 35 -42.23 -12.67 44.27
N ILE A 36 -41.25 -11.77 44.15
CA ILE A 36 -39.96 -11.86 44.87
C ILE A 36 -40.14 -11.64 46.38
N LYS A 37 -41.11 -10.81 46.80
CA LYS A 37 -41.42 -10.58 48.23
C LYS A 37 -42.20 -11.74 48.86
N GLU A 38 -43.05 -12.42 48.11
CA GLU A 38 -43.88 -13.54 48.60
C GLU A 38 -43.19 -14.91 48.53
N SER A 39 -42.06 -15.01 47.82
CA SER A 39 -41.25 -16.22 47.73
C SER A 39 -40.42 -16.51 49.01
N PRO A 40 -40.01 -17.78 49.22
CA PRO A 40 -39.22 -18.19 50.38
C PRO A 40 -37.84 -17.50 50.45
N LYS A 41 -37.27 -17.40 51.67
CA LYS A 41 -35.96 -16.76 51.94
C LYS A 41 -34.76 -17.52 51.37
N ASP A 42 -34.97 -18.70 50.78
CA ASP A 42 -33.91 -19.52 50.18
C ASP A 42 -33.47 -18.95 48.83
N VAL A 43 -32.22 -18.51 48.77
CA VAL A 43 -31.62 -17.81 47.61
C VAL A 43 -31.70 -18.65 46.33
N VAL A 44 -31.49 -19.97 46.43
CA VAL A 44 -31.51 -20.90 45.28
C VAL A 44 -32.91 -21.08 44.68
N GLU A 45 -33.97 -21.11 45.51
CA GLU A 45 -35.34 -21.19 45.01
C GLU A 45 -35.76 -19.90 44.34
N LEU A 46 -35.36 -18.77 44.93
CA LEU A 46 -35.59 -17.43 44.38
C LEU A 46 -34.90 -17.26 43.01
N GLU A 47 -33.68 -17.75 42.86
CA GLU A 47 -32.92 -17.74 41.62
C GLU A 47 -33.54 -18.64 40.54
N ASN A 48 -34.14 -19.78 40.91
CA ASN A 48 -34.91 -20.60 39.97
C ASN A 48 -36.20 -19.91 39.51
N ILE A 49 -36.88 -19.17 40.40
CA ILE A 49 -38.05 -18.35 40.06
C ILE A 49 -37.64 -17.27 39.06
N ILE A 50 -36.54 -16.56 39.34
CA ILE A 50 -35.97 -15.55 38.44
C ILE A 50 -35.64 -16.17 37.07
N LEU A 51 -34.96 -17.31 37.02
CA LEU A 51 -34.65 -18.01 35.77
C LEU A 51 -35.91 -18.34 34.97
N SER A 52 -36.99 -18.76 35.63
CA SER A 52 -38.28 -19.03 34.96
C SER A 52 -38.90 -17.77 34.36
N ILE A 53 -38.87 -16.64 35.08
CA ILE A 53 -39.36 -15.34 34.60
C ILE A 53 -38.55 -14.90 33.39
N PHE A 54 -37.21 -14.87 33.49
CA PHE A 54 -36.36 -14.47 32.37
C PHE A 54 -36.51 -15.39 31.14
N ARG A 55 -36.74 -16.70 31.34
CA ARG A 55 -37.00 -17.64 30.24
C ARG A 55 -38.34 -17.37 29.53
N ASP A 56 -39.39 -17.02 30.28
CA ASP A 56 -40.68 -16.60 29.72
C ASP A 56 -40.56 -15.30 28.91
N PHE A 57 -39.78 -14.33 29.41
CA PHE A 57 -39.50 -13.08 28.70
C PHE A 57 -38.64 -13.30 27.45
N ALA A 58 -37.59 -14.12 27.52
CA ALA A 58 -36.73 -14.44 26.38
C ALA A 58 -37.52 -15.12 25.25
N SER A 59 -38.40 -16.08 25.58
CA SER A 59 -39.27 -16.73 24.58
C SER A 59 -40.28 -15.77 23.94
N SER A 60 -40.66 -14.72 24.68
CA SER A 60 -41.59 -13.69 24.22
C SER A 60 -40.93 -12.55 23.43
N ALA A 61 -39.61 -12.36 23.57
CA ALA A 61 -38.88 -11.22 23.05
C ALA A 61 -38.97 -11.05 21.52
N LEU A 62 -38.99 -12.17 20.77
CA LEU A 62 -39.14 -12.13 19.31
C LEU A 62 -40.54 -11.68 18.84
N PHE A 63 -41.55 -11.79 19.70
CA PHE A 63 -42.93 -11.39 19.39
C PHE A 63 -43.21 -9.92 19.73
N ILE A 64 -42.33 -9.27 20.49
CA ILE A 64 -42.40 -7.84 20.84
C ILE A 64 -41.79 -7.02 19.70
N SER A 65 -42.36 -5.86 19.38
CA SER A 65 -41.82 -4.95 18.35
C SER A 65 -40.41 -4.44 18.68
N PRO A 66 -39.50 -4.29 17.69
CA PRO A 66 -38.07 -4.03 17.92
C PRO A 66 -37.76 -2.86 18.87
N HIS A 67 -38.46 -1.74 18.73
CA HIS A 67 -38.26 -0.51 19.52
C HIS A 67 -38.69 -0.65 20.99
N ARG A 68 -39.51 -1.66 21.35
CA ARG A 68 -39.98 -1.91 22.73
C ARG A 68 -39.15 -2.95 23.47
N ARG A 69 -38.33 -3.74 22.76
CA ARG A 69 -37.57 -4.87 23.34
C ARG A 69 -36.54 -4.40 24.37
N VAL A 70 -35.71 -3.41 24.02
CA VAL A 70 -34.63 -2.93 24.88
C VAL A 70 -35.18 -2.28 26.16
N PRO A 71 -36.16 -1.35 26.13
CA PRO A 71 -36.73 -0.77 27.35
C PRO A 71 -37.37 -1.78 28.29
N ILE A 72 -38.10 -2.78 27.76
CA ILE A 72 -38.76 -3.82 28.57
C ILE A 72 -37.70 -4.72 29.24
N LEU A 73 -36.69 -5.16 28.48
CA LEU A 73 -35.62 -6.00 29.02
C LEU A 73 -34.77 -5.24 30.04
N ARG A 74 -34.49 -3.95 29.80
CA ARG A 74 -33.83 -3.09 30.77
C ARG A 74 -34.62 -2.98 32.07
N ASN A 75 -35.92 -2.67 31.98
CA ASN A 75 -36.78 -2.56 33.15
C ASN A 75 -36.84 -3.89 33.93
N LEU A 76 -36.93 -5.02 33.23
CA LEU A 76 -36.88 -6.35 33.85
C LEU A 76 -35.59 -6.56 34.66
N VAL A 77 -34.43 -6.25 34.08
CA VAL A 77 -33.12 -6.38 34.77
C VAL A 77 -33.04 -5.44 35.97
N VAL A 78 -33.37 -4.16 35.80
CA VAL A 78 -33.26 -3.16 36.88
C VAL A 78 -34.22 -3.45 38.04
N ILE A 79 -35.45 -3.86 37.74
CA ILE A 79 -36.48 -4.14 38.78
C ILE A 79 -36.14 -5.42 39.54
N THR A 80 -35.65 -6.45 38.85
CA THR A 80 -35.20 -7.69 39.51
C THR A 80 -33.97 -7.45 40.38
N GLU A 81 -33.01 -6.65 39.92
CA GLU A 81 -31.84 -6.25 40.71
C GLU A 81 -32.24 -5.45 41.96
N ASN A 82 -33.13 -4.46 41.82
CA ASN A 82 -33.61 -3.66 42.94
C ASN A 82 -34.41 -4.49 43.96
N ALA A 83 -35.22 -5.44 43.50
CA ALA A 83 -35.96 -6.34 44.37
C ALA A 83 -35.03 -7.28 45.15
N MET A 84 -33.96 -7.77 44.51
CA MET A 84 -32.96 -8.68 45.10
C MET A 84 -31.98 -7.98 46.05
N ARG A 85 -31.80 -6.67 45.91
CA ARG A 85 -30.92 -5.85 46.79
C ARG A 85 -31.29 -5.95 48.27
N ASN A 86 -32.55 -6.26 48.58
CA ASN A 86 -33.05 -6.42 49.95
C ASN A 86 -32.72 -7.79 50.57
N HIS A 87 -32.30 -8.77 49.76
CA HIS A 87 -32.11 -10.16 50.19
C HIS A 87 -30.64 -10.61 50.22
N VAL A 88 -29.71 -9.93 49.53
CA VAL A 88 -28.29 -10.31 49.50
C VAL A 88 -27.39 -9.08 49.71
N ALA A 89 -26.53 -9.12 50.74
CA ALA A 89 -25.73 -7.97 51.20
C ALA A 89 -24.53 -7.58 50.31
N ASN A 90 -24.08 -8.45 49.39
CA ASN A 90 -22.89 -8.23 48.54
C ASN A 90 -23.22 -8.43 47.05
N PHE A 91 -23.95 -7.48 46.45
CA PHE A 91 -24.32 -7.52 45.02
C PHE A 91 -23.25 -6.86 44.13
N THR A 92 -22.47 -7.66 43.40
CA THR A 92 -21.58 -7.19 42.31
C THR A 92 -21.87 -7.84 40.96
N SER A 93 -22.85 -8.75 40.86
CA SER A 93 -23.17 -9.45 39.60
C SER A 93 -24.64 -9.27 39.24
N GLY A 94 -24.90 -8.37 38.29
CA GLY A 94 -26.25 -8.10 37.76
C GLY A 94 -26.83 -9.28 36.97
N TYR A 95 -28.16 -9.33 36.83
CA TYR A 95 -28.88 -10.41 36.10
C TYR A 95 -28.93 -10.17 34.57
N LEU A 96 -28.19 -9.16 34.08
CA LEU A 96 -28.06 -8.86 32.66
C LEU A 96 -27.53 -10.05 31.86
N TRP A 97 -26.53 -10.77 32.38
CA TRP A 97 -25.95 -11.94 31.70
C TRP A 97 -26.97 -13.06 31.51
N LEU A 98 -27.86 -13.26 32.48
CA LEU A 98 -28.91 -14.29 32.43
C LEU A 98 -29.92 -13.97 31.32
N SER A 99 -30.28 -12.69 31.18
CA SER A 99 -31.14 -12.20 30.09
C SER A 99 -30.54 -12.49 28.73
N ILE A 100 -29.26 -12.13 28.55
CA ILE A 100 -28.55 -12.30 27.29
C ILE A 100 -28.36 -13.78 26.98
N ALA A 101 -27.91 -14.58 27.95
CA ALA A 101 -27.70 -16.01 27.77
C ALA A 101 -29.00 -16.75 27.42
N LEU A 102 -30.15 -16.40 28.02
CA LEU A 102 -31.44 -17.00 27.68
C LEU A 102 -31.98 -16.55 26.31
N LEU A 103 -31.71 -15.31 25.89
CA LEU A 103 -32.01 -14.87 24.52
C LEU A 103 -31.21 -15.66 23.48
N LEU A 104 -29.93 -15.91 23.76
CA LEU A 104 -29.05 -16.72 22.92
C LEU A 104 -29.48 -18.19 22.90
N GLU A 105 -29.87 -18.77 24.05
CA GLU A 105 -30.40 -20.15 24.14
C GLU A 105 -31.65 -20.32 23.28
N PHE A 106 -32.62 -19.40 23.42
CA PHE A 106 -33.86 -19.44 22.66
C PHE A 106 -33.61 -19.38 21.14
N TYR A 107 -32.66 -18.53 20.73
CA TYR A 107 -32.23 -18.42 19.33
C TYR A 107 -31.59 -19.71 18.82
N VAL A 108 -30.63 -20.28 19.56
CA VAL A 108 -29.94 -21.52 19.21
C VAL A 108 -30.90 -22.71 19.12
N ARG A 109 -31.91 -22.75 19.99
CA ARG A 109 -32.95 -23.80 19.96
C ARG A 109 -33.80 -23.73 18.70
N ARG A 110 -34.10 -22.53 18.21
CA ARG A 110 -34.92 -22.31 17.00
C ARG A 110 -34.11 -22.45 15.70
N TRP A 111 -32.79 -22.35 15.77
CA TRP A 111 -31.87 -22.44 14.63
C TRP A 111 -32.10 -23.65 13.68
N PRO A 112 -32.30 -24.89 14.16
CA PRO A 112 -32.52 -26.04 13.27
C PRO A 112 -33.85 -25.99 12.50
N SER A 113 -34.87 -25.31 13.05
CA SER A 113 -36.20 -25.23 12.46
C SER A 113 -36.30 -24.27 11.26
N MET A 114 -35.32 -23.38 11.08
CA MET A 114 -35.31 -22.37 10.01
C MET A 114 -34.64 -22.93 8.75
N LYS A 115 -35.41 -23.14 7.67
CA LYS A 115 -34.89 -23.74 6.42
C LYS A 115 -34.16 -22.74 5.50
N ILE A 116 -34.41 -21.43 5.63
CA ILE A 116 -33.89 -20.40 4.72
C ILE A 116 -32.64 -19.73 5.31
N LEU A 117 -31.53 -19.76 4.55
CA LEU A 117 -30.22 -19.22 4.95
C LEU A 117 -30.21 -17.69 5.14
N LYS A 118 -31.01 -16.95 4.36
CA LYS A 118 -31.15 -15.49 4.51
C LYS A 118 -31.84 -15.11 5.83
N GLU A 119 -32.90 -15.82 6.19
CA GLU A 119 -33.62 -15.60 7.46
C GLU A 119 -32.72 -15.83 8.67
N ARG A 120 -31.88 -16.87 8.62
CA ARG A 120 -30.87 -17.14 9.65
C ARG A 120 -29.95 -15.95 9.85
N LYS A 121 -29.34 -15.43 8.78
CA LYS A 121 -28.41 -14.27 8.84
C LYS A 121 -29.08 -13.00 9.36
N HIS A 122 -30.30 -12.70 8.92
CA HIS A 122 -31.05 -11.53 9.39
C HIS A 122 -31.39 -11.63 10.89
N LEU A 123 -31.79 -12.82 11.35
CA LEU A 123 -32.05 -13.07 12.77
C LEU A 123 -30.78 -12.93 13.61
N THR A 124 -29.64 -13.48 13.18
CA THR A 124 -28.35 -13.31 13.87
C THR A 124 -27.99 -11.83 14.00
N ALA A 125 -28.08 -11.07 12.90
CA ALA A 125 -27.77 -9.65 12.91
C ALA A 125 -28.71 -8.86 13.83
N SER A 126 -30.01 -9.15 13.79
CA SER A 126 -31.00 -8.50 14.66
C SER A 126 -30.79 -8.80 16.14
N LEU A 127 -30.33 -10.02 16.46
CA LEU A 127 -30.07 -10.44 17.83
C LEU A 127 -28.77 -9.80 18.34
N ASN A 128 -27.72 -9.77 17.54
CA ASN A 128 -26.47 -9.07 17.88
C ASN A 128 -26.71 -7.59 18.13
N GLN A 129 -27.52 -6.93 17.27
CA GLN A 129 -27.92 -5.54 17.46
C GLN A 129 -28.74 -5.35 18.75
N LEU A 130 -29.68 -6.25 19.04
CA LEU A 130 -30.45 -6.20 20.28
C LEU A 130 -29.55 -6.33 21.52
N CYS A 131 -28.60 -7.27 21.51
CA CYS A 131 -27.64 -7.44 22.59
C CYS A 131 -26.75 -6.21 22.76
N GLN A 132 -26.23 -5.63 21.67
CA GLN A 132 -25.43 -4.40 21.70
C GLN A 132 -26.20 -3.22 22.28
N CYS A 133 -27.42 -2.97 21.80
CA CYS A 133 -28.27 -1.90 22.35
C CYS A 133 -28.60 -2.15 23.83
N LEU A 134 -28.80 -3.40 24.24
CA LEU A 134 -29.05 -3.72 25.64
C LEU A 134 -27.80 -3.48 26.51
N PHE A 135 -26.59 -3.82 26.04
CA PHE A 135 -25.35 -3.48 26.75
C PHE A 135 -25.20 -1.96 26.91
N ALA A 136 -25.46 -1.19 25.85
CA ALA A 136 -25.31 0.26 25.82
C ALA A 136 -26.18 0.99 26.87
N GLU A 137 -27.26 0.40 27.37
CA GLU A 137 -28.12 1.00 28.41
C GLU A 137 -27.50 0.97 29.83
N PHE A 138 -26.46 0.17 30.06
CA PHE A 138 -25.85 -0.02 31.38
C PHE A 138 -24.46 0.63 31.50
N ASN A 139 -23.98 0.80 32.74
CA ASN A 139 -22.64 1.33 33.04
C ASN A 139 -21.54 0.29 32.72
N PRO A 140 -20.29 0.73 32.44
CA PRO A 140 -19.18 -0.16 32.08
C PRO A 140 -18.94 -1.30 33.08
N ASP A 141 -19.04 -1.06 34.39
CA ASP A 141 -18.86 -2.10 35.42
C ASP A 141 -19.85 -3.25 35.27
N VAL A 142 -21.11 -2.93 34.95
CA VAL A 142 -22.18 -3.91 34.76
C VAL A 142 -21.96 -4.67 33.44
N GLN A 143 -21.52 -3.99 32.38
CA GLN A 143 -21.21 -4.61 31.11
C GLN A 143 -20.04 -5.60 31.23
N LEU A 144 -18.96 -5.21 31.93
CA LEU A 144 -17.79 -6.05 32.15
C LEU A 144 -18.10 -7.24 33.05
N ASN A 145 -18.82 -7.04 34.16
CA ASN A 145 -19.26 -8.16 35.01
C ASN A 145 -20.23 -9.10 34.27
N CYS A 146 -21.09 -8.57 33.41
CA CYS A 146 -21.94 -9.39 32.54
C CYS A 146 -21.09 -10.26 31.61
N SER A 147 -20.07 -9.68 30.97
CA SER A 147 -19.15 -10.44 30.12
C SER A 147 -18.40 -11.53 30.88
N LEU A 148 -17.99 -11.25 32.12
CA LEU A 148 -17.32 -12.21 33.00
C LEU A 148 -18.23 -13.39 33.33
N ASN A 149 -19.51 -13.15 33.59
CA ASN A 149 -20.49 -14.20 33.85
C ASN A 149 -20.85 -14.98 32.58
N LEU A 150 -20.89 -14.36 31.41
CA LEU A 150 -21.09 -15.08 30.13
C LEU A 150 -19.92 -16.03 29.82
N VAL A 151 -18.67 -15.60 30.04
CA VAL A 151 -17.50 -16.48 29.89
C VAL A 151 -17.49 -17.57 30.97
N SER A 152 -17.94 -17.26 32.19
CA SER A 152 -18.08 -18.27 33.25
C SER A 152 -19.14 -19.31 32.91
N CYS A 153 -20.25 -18.87 32.30
CA CYS A 153 -21.30 -19.74 31.78
C CYS A 153 -20.75 -20.67 30.68
N PHE A 154 -19.92 -20.14 29.77
CA PHE A 154 -19.20 -20.98 28.79
C PHE A 154 -18.37 -22.06 29.46
N LEU A 155 -17.57 -21.69 30.46
CA LEU A 155 -16.68 -22.60 31.19
C LEU A 155 -17.44 -23.66 32.02
N ALA A 156 -18.64 -23.34 32.52
CA ALA A 156 -19.47 -24.32 33.21
C ALA A 156 -19.84 -25.52 32.32
N PHE A 157 -19.93 -25.31 31.00
CA PHE A 157 -20.26 -26.36 30.02
C PHE A 157 -19.03 -27.04 29.39
N THR A 158 -17.80 -26.75 29.83
CA THR A 158 -16.55 -27.37 29.31
C THR A 158 -15.94 -28.42 30.25
N ILE A 159 -16.51 -28.65 31.44
CA ILE A 159 -15.85 -29.45 32.48
C ILE A 159 -16.05 -30.96 32.25
N THR A 160 -15.04 -31.61 31.68
CA THR A 160 -14.64 -32.98 32.02
C THR A 160 -13.27 -32.93 32.69
N ASP A 161 -13.19 -33.49 33.91
CA ASP A 161 -12.02 -33.68 34.78
C ASP A 161 -11.35 -32.45 35.42
N GLY A 162 -11.49 -32.34 36.75
CA GLY A 162 -10.66 -31.48 37.60
C GLY A 162 -11.41 -30.86 38.77
N ALA A 163 -11.28 -31.45 39.96
CA ALA A 163 -11.86 -30.99 41.22
C ALA A 163 -11.38 -29.59 41.70
N SER A 164 -10.52 -28.89 40.95
CA SER A 164 -9.91 -27.60 41.34
C SER A 164 -10.66 -26.36 40.83
N LEU A 165 -11.59 -26.48 39.88
CA LEU A 165 -12.32 -25.32 39.31
C LEU A 165 -13.64 -25.00 40.04
N LYS A 166 -14.10 -25.88 40.93
CA LYS A 166 -15.30 -25.64 41.75
C LYS A 166 -15.10 -24.53 42.78
N ASP A 167 -13.87 -24.31 43.22
CA ASP A 167 -13.56 -23.30 44.24
C ASP A 167 -13.48 -21.87 43.66
N SER A 168 -13.38 -21.71 42.33
CA SER A 168 -13.28 -20.39 41.67
C SER A 168 -14.58 -19.89 41.02
N LEU A 169 -15.60 -20.75 40.90
CA LEU A 169 -16.92 -20.42 40.34
C LEU A 169 -17.87 -19.98 41.47
N GLU A 170 -17.52 -18.89 42.16
CA GLU A 170 -18.35 -18.40 43.26
C GLU A 170 -19.64 -17.70 42.78
N LYS A 171 -20.67 -17.85 43.63
CA LYS A 171 -22.01 -17.21 43.67
C LYS A 171 -23.14 -17.78 42.79
N HIS A 172 -22.91 -18.18 41.53
CA HIS A 172 -24.01 -18.57 40.60
C HIS A 172 -23.87 -19.93 39.89
N SER A 173 -23.03 -20.83 40.40
CA SER A 173 -22.72 -22.14 39.76
C SER A 173 -23.97 -22.92 39.31
N HIS A 174 -24.99 -22.98 40.15
CA HIS A 174 -26.24 -23.68 39.88
C HIS A 174 -27.13 -23.02 38.80
N LEU A 175 -27.00 -21.71 38.55
CA LEU A 175 -27.73 -21.02 37.48
C LEU A 175 -27.10 -21.30 36.13
N TYR A 176 -25.76 -21.29 36.04
CA TYR A 176 -25.04 -21.52 34.79
C TYR A 176 -25.44 -22.84 34.13
N GLU A 177 -25.47 -23.93 34.91
CA GLU A 177 -25.86 -25.26 34.43
C GLU A 177 -27.32 -25.34 33.95
N LYS A 178 -28.21 -24.51 34.51
CA LYS A 178 -29.65 -24.52 34.20
C LYS A 178 -30.05 -23.60 33.05
N VAL A 179 -29.16 -22.70 32.59
CA VAL A 179 -29.45 -21.81 31.45
C VAL A 179 -29.73 -22.63 30.19
N PHE A 180 -28.94 -23.68 29.95
CA PHE A 180 -29.03 -24.51 28.75
C PHE A 180 -29.33 -25.97 29.11
N ASP A 181 -30.51 -26.46 28.71
CA ASP A 181 -30.94 -27.83 29.02
C ASP A 181 -30.20 -28.86 28.13
N LEU A 182 -29.15 -29.49 28.66
CA LEU A 182 -28.36 -30.51 27.96
C LEU A 182 -29.18 -31.74 27.50
N ARG A 183 -30.30 -32.05 28.18
CA ARG A 183 -31.17 -33.18 27.83
C ARG A 183 -32.12 -32.88 26.67
N ALA A 184 -32.45 -31.60 26.44
CA ALA A 184 -33.41 -31.19 25.43
C ALA A 184 -32.75 -30.76 24.11
N ASN A 185 -31.45 -30.45 24.14
CA ASN A 185 -30.69 -29.87 23.04
C ASN A 185 -29.52 -30.77 22.61
N SER A 186 -29.16 -30.71 21.34
CA SER A 186 -28.05 -31.48 20.75
C SER A 186 -26.66 -30.90 21.04
N SER A 187 -25.62 -31.73 20.98
CA SER A 187 -24.22 -31.28 21.13
C SER A 187 -23.81 -30.22 20.09
N LYS A 188 -24.41 -30.24 18.88
CA LYS A 188 -24.23 -29.19 17.86
C LYS A 188 -24.83 -27.84 18.29
N GLN A 189 -25.98 -27.86 18.96
CA GLN A 189 -26.59 -26.65 19.52
C GLN A 189 -25.77 -26.11 20.68
N LEU A 190 -25.20 -26.98 21.54
CA LEU A 190 -24.30 -26.53 22.60
C LEU A 190 -23.06 -25.80 22.06
N LEU A 191 -22.42 -26.33 21.00
CA LEU A 191 -21.29 -25.66 20.33
C LEU A 191 -21.68 -24.31 19.71
N HIS A 192 -22.87 -24.24 19.10
CA HIS A 192 -23.39 -22.98 18.57
C HIS A 192 -23.66 -21.97 19.69
N PHE A 193 -24.27 -22.40 20.80
CA PHE A 193 -24.50 -21.56 21.97
C PHE A 193 -23.19 -21.03 22.57
N LYS A 194 -22.18 -21.91 22.73
CA LYS A 194 -20.83 -21.55 23.15
C LYS A 194 -20.20 -20.48 22.25
N HIS A 195 -20.35 -20.61 20.93
CA HIS A 195 -19.91 -19.59 19.97
C HIS A 195 -20.64 -18.26 20.16
N GLU A 196 -21.96 -18.28 20.23
CA GLU A 196 -22.78 -17.06 20.36
C GLU A 196 -22.54 -16.32 21.68
N LEU A 197 -22.21 -17.03 22.78
CA LEU A 197 -21.77 -16.40 24.03
C LEU A 197 -20.49 -15.57 23.84
N ILE A 198 -19.48 -16.14 23.19
CA ILE A 198 -18.21 -15.45 22.94
C ILE A 198 -18.39 -14.32 21.90
N GLU A 199 -19.24 -14.53 20.89
CA GLU A 199 -19.56 -13.50 19.90
C GLU A 199 -20.26 -12.29 20.55
N ALA A 200 -21.19 -12.52 21.47
CA ALA A 200 -21.85 -11.45 22.21
C ALA A 200 -20.85 -10.63 23.05
N VAL A 201 -19.91 -11.30 23.71
CA VAL A 201 -18.84 -10.63 24.46
C VAL A 201 -17.89 -9.86 23.54
N TYR A 202 -17.52 -10.44 22.40
CA TYR A 202 -16.71 -9.78 21.38
C TYR A 202 -17.37 -8.50 20.86
N ASN A 203 -18.66 -8.57 20.51
CA ASN A 203 -19.44 -7.44 20.00
C ASN A 203 -19.61 -6.31 21.04
N MET A 204 -19.60 -6.64 22.33
CA MET A 204 -19.60 -5.67 23.43
C MET A 204 -18.25 -4.93 23.49
N PHE A 205 -17.14 -5.65 23.43
CA PHE A 205 -15.80 -5.05 23.37
C PHE A 205 -15.53 -4.23 22.11
N GLU A 206 -16.24 -4.48 21.00
CA GLU A 206 -16.14 -3.70 19.76
C GLU A 206 -17.05 -2.45 19.76
N SER A 207 -17.98 -2.32 20.70
CA SER A 207 -18.93 -1.21 20.73
C SER A 207 -18.23 0.13 21.02
N THR A 208 -18.55 1.16 20.23
CA THR A 208 -18.04 2.53 20.43
C THR A 208 -18.54 3.13 21.75
N ASP A 209 -19.77 2.80 22.15
CA ASP A 209 -20.38 3.27 23.40
C ASP A 209 -19.58 2.88 24.64
N LEU A 210 -19.00 1.66 24.68
CA LEU A 210 -18.15 1.23 25.78
C LEU A 210 -16.87 2.07 25.85
N HIS A 211 -16.24 2.34 24.71
CA HIS A 211 -15.01 3.13 24.64
C HIS A 211 -15.26 4.56 25.15
N GLU A 212 -16.31 5.22 24.66
CA GLU A 212 -16.70 6.56 25.10
C GLU A 212 -17.03 6.61 26.60
N LYS A 213 -17.71 5.58 27.12
CA LYS A 213 -18.02 5.51 28.56
C LYS A 213 -16.80 5.25 29.43
N LEU A 214 -15.84 4.43 28.97
CA LEU A 214 -14.60 4.14 29.69
C LEU A 214 -13.65 5.35 29.72
N GLU A 215 -13.59 6.13 28.64
CA GLU A 215 -12.77 7.36 28.59
C GLU A 215 -13.25 8.43 29.58
N ASN A 216 -14.55 8.44 29.91
CA ASN A 216 -15.16 9.40 30.82
C ASN A 216 -15.08 9.00 32.31
N LEU A 217 -14.54 7.81 32.65
CA LEU A 217 -14.43 7.33 34.04
C LEU A 217 -13.27 7.97 34.81
N LYS A 218 -13.41 8.05 36.13
CA LYS A 218 -12.32 8.52 37.01
C LYS A 218 -11.28 7.42 37.20
N LYS A 219 -10.00 7.80 37.40
CA LYS A 219 -8.88 6.86 37.65
C LYS A 219 -9.18 5.80 38.74
N LYS A 220 -9.82 6.18 39.85
CA LYS A 220 -10.16 5.25 40.94
C LYS A 220 -11.20 4.18 40.56
N GLU A 221 -12.10 4.48 39.63
CA GLU A 221 -13.10 3.54 39.12
C GLU A 221 -12.45 2.61 38.10
N MET A 222 -11.51 3.12 37.29
CA MET A 222 -10.68 2.30 36.40
C MET A 222 -9.79 1.29 37.16
N ASP A 223 -9.27 1.65 38.33
CA ASP A 223 -8.47 0.75 39.18
C ASP A 223 -9.34 -0.39 39.77
N GLN A 224 -10.64 -0.17 40.01
CA GLN A 224 -11.56 -1.24 40.44
C GLN A 224 -11.93 -2.16 39.27
N LEU A 225 -11.96 -1.62 38.05
CA LEU A 225 -12.21 -2.38 36.83
C LEU A 225 -11.03 -3.27 36.41
N THR A 226 -9.81 -2.96 36.84
CA THR A 226 -8.64 -3.78 36.47
C THR A 226 -8.70 -5.19 37.04
N ASP A 227 -9.27 -5.38 38.23
CA ASP A 227 -9.50 -6.73 38.79
C ASP A 227 -10.46 -7.55 37.91
N VAL A 228 -11.47 -6.89 37.32
CA VAL A 228 -12.44 -7.52 36.42
C VAL A 228 -11.77 -7.89 35.09
N PHE A 229 -10.92 -7.02 34.54
CA PHE A 229 -10.14 -7.31 33.34
C PHE A 229 -9.11 -8.44 33.54
N GLU A 230 -8.45 -8.50 34.71
CA GLU A 230 -7.55 -9.60 35.09
C GLU A 230 -8.33 -10.93 35.16
N SER A 231 -9.48 -10.94 35.83
CA SER A 231 -10.34 -12.12 35.92
C SER A 231 -10.86 -12.58 34.57
N LEU A 232 -11.29 -11.65 33.71
CA LEU A 232 -11.72 -11.93 32.34
C LEU A 232 -10.63 -12.59 31.52
N THR A 233 -9.41 -12.08 31.59
CA THR A 233 -8.29 -12.63 30.83
C THR A 233 -7.88 -13.99 31.35
N ALA A 234 -7.88 -14.20 32.67
CA ALA A 234 -7.66 -15.52 33.24
C ALA A 234 -8.68 -16.54 32.69
N LYS A 235 -9.97 -16.17 32.64
CA LYS A 235 -11.04 -17.02 32.10
C LYS A 235 -10.92 -17.26 30.60
N PHE A 236 -10.57 -16.25 29.80
CA PHE A 236 -10.33 -16.43 28.36
C PHE A 236 -9.13 -17.34 28.08
N VAL A 237 -8.08 -17.28 28.89
CA VAL A 237 -6.96 -18.23 28.80
C VAL A 237 -7.43 -19.65 29.14
N THR A 238 -8.27 -19.83 30.16
CA THR A 238 -8.88 -21.14 30.47
C THR A 238 -9.73 -21.66 29.30
N VAL A 239 -10.47 -20.78 28.60
CA VAL A 239 -11.23 -21.15 27.40
C VAL A 239 -10.29 -21.66 26.29
N LEU A 240 -9.17 -21.00 26.06
CA LEU A 240 -8.19 -21.42 25.04
C LEU A 240 -7.56 -22.80 25.37
N ASN A 241 -7.43 -23.12 26.66
CA ASN A 241 -6.85 -24.37 27.14
C ASN A 241 -7.88 -25.50 27.32
N SER A 242 -9.19 -25.19 27.31
CA SER A 242 -10.24 -26.20 27.44
C SER A 242 -10.29 -27.13 26.22
N SER A 243 -10.20 -28.44 26.46
CA SER A 243 -10.35 -29.47 25.44
C SER A 243 -11.68 -30.18 25.63
N ASP A 244 -12.72 -29.76 24.89
CA ASP A 244 -14.01 -30.45 24.99
C ASP A 244 -13.94 -31.80 24.23
N ASN A 245 -14.29 -32.90 24.90
CA ASN A 245 -14.47 -34.22 24.29
C ASN A 245 -15.90 -34.37 23.77
N PHE A 246 -16.14 -34.08 22.48
CA PHE A 246 -17.44 -34.31 21.83
C PHE A 246 -17.41 -35.51 20.87
N ASP A 247 -18.43 -36.36 20.92
CA ASP A 247 -18.68 -37.47 19.96
C ASP A 247 -19.16 -36.98 18.57
N LEU A 248 -18.52 -35.95 18.01
CA LEU A 248 -18.85 -35.34 16.72
C LEU A 248 -17.73 -35.58 15.70
N SER A 249 -18.07 -35.51 14.40
CA SER A 249 -17.08 -35.51 13.32
C SER A 249 -16.00 -34.47 13.59
N THR A 250 -14.74 -34.89 13.66
CA THR A 250 -13.59 -34.08 14.07
C THR A 250 -13.50 -32.77 13.28
N GLU A 251 -13.89 -32.76 12.00
CA GLU A 251 -13.88 -31.56 11.15
C GLU A 251 -14.85 -30.45 11.59
N PHE A 252 -16.10 -30.79 11.94
CA PHE A 252 -17.11 -29.81 12.34
C PHE A 252 -16.76 -29.16 13.67
N TYR A 253 -16.32 -29.98 14.63
CA TYR A 253 -15.85 -29.53 15.93
C TYR A 253 -14.60 -28.65 15.80
N ASN A 254 -13.60 -29.08 15.01
CA ASN A 254 -12.39 -28.31 14.75
C ASN A 254 -12.67 -26.95 14.09
N LYS A 255 -13.68 -26.86 13.22
CA LYS A 255 -14.07 -25.57 12.60
C LYS A 255 -14.63 -24.60 13.64
N TYR A 256 -15.50 -25.05 14.53
CA TYR A 256 -16.08 -24.23 15.60
C TYR A 256 -15.02 -23.80 16.62
N LEU A 257 -14.15 -24.72 17.02
CA LEU A 257 -13.07 -24.43 17.97
C LEU A 257 -12.08 -23.40 17.40
N LYS A 258 -11.76 -23.48 16.10
CA LYS A 258 -11.00 -22.43 15.40
C LYS A 258 -11.69 -21.06 15.43
N MET A 259 -13.02 -21.04 15.26
CA MET A 259 -13.80 -19.79 15.26
C MET A 259 -13.85 -19.17 16.66
N ILE A 260 -14.11 -19.97 17.68
CA ILE A 260 -14.09 -19.54 19.09
C ILE A 260 -12.69 -19.02 19.45
N ASN A 261 -11.63 -19.78 19.16
CA ASN A 261 -10.25 -19.37 19.43
C ASN A 261 -9.91 -18.05 18.72
N TYR A 262 -10.36 -17.86 17.48
CA TYR A 262 -10.16 -16.61 16.76
C TYR A 262 -10.83 -15.42 17.45
N ARG A 263 -12.08 -15.59 17.93
CA ARG A 263 -12.82 -14.54 18.64
C ARG A 263 -12.21 -14.23 20.00
N VAL A 264 -11.88 -15.25 20.80
CA VAL A 264 -11.21 -15.08 22.09
C VAL A 264 -9.89 -14.32 21.93
N ARG A 265 -9.12 -14.60 20.86
CA ARG A 265 -7.89 -13.85 20.56
C ARG A 265 -8.14 -12.37 20.34
N ARG A 266 -9.18 -12.02 19.60
CA ARG A 266 -9.55 -10.62 19.39
C ARG A 266 -10.05 -9.96 20.67
N CYS A 267 -10.82 -10.67 21.51
CA CYS A 267 -11.25 -10.16 22.81
C CYS A 267 -10.05 -9.83 23.70
N LEU A 268 -9.08 -10.74 23.81
CA LEU A 268 -7.85 -10.51 24.59
C LEU A 268 -7.08 -9.28 24.09
N LYS A 269 -6.91 -9.16 22.77
CA LYS A 269 -6.32 -7.97 22.15
C LYS A 269 -7.11 -6.68 22.47
N ARG A 270 -8.44 -6.73 22.49
CA ARG A 270 -9.26 -5.56 22.84
C ARG A 270 -9.18 -5.21 24.33
N ILE A 271 -9.10 -6.20 25.21
CA ILE A 271 -8.90 -5.98 26.65
C ILE A 271 -7.57 -5.26 26.88
N SER A 272 -6.49 -5.67 26.22
CA SER A 272 -5.24 -4.89 26.32
C SER A 272 -5.44 -3.47 25.79
N THR A 273 -6.16 -3.27 24.68
CA THR A 273 -6.45 -1.91 24.17
C THR A 273 -7.15 -1.00 25.17
N LEU A 274 -8.12 -1.54 25.91
CA LEU A 274 -8.99 -0.80 26.84
C LEU A 274 -8.33 -0.52 28.19
N MET A 275 -7.30 -1.28 28.58
CA MET A 275 -6.62 -1.10 29.85
C MET A 275 -5.60 0.04 29.84
N PRO A 276 -5.46 0.79 30.96
CA PRO A 276 -4.35 1.72 31.15
C PRO A 276 -2.99 1.01 31.03
N LEU A 277 -2.01 1.72 30.49
CA LEU A 277 -0.72 1.14 30.11
C LEU A 277 0.02 0.44 31.27
N SER A 278 0.07 1.05 32.46
CA SER A 278 0.75 0.48 33.64
C SER A 278 0.19 -0.90 34.00
N ASN A 279 -1.13 -1.03 34.01
CA ASN A 279 -1.79 -2.24 34.44
C ASN A 279 -1.72 -3.31 33.34
N SER A 280 -1.67 -2.90 32.06
CA SER A 280 -1.48 -3.81 30.93
C SER A 280 -0.08 -4.46 30.93
N ILE A 281 0.95 -3.70 31.30
CA ILE A 281 2.34 -4.15 31.39
C ILE A 281 2.50 -5.19 32.52
N GLU A 282 1.96 -4.90 33.70
CA GLU A 282 1.98 -5.83 34.83
C GLU A 282 1.22 -7.13 34.51
N MET A 283 0.06 -7.00 33.87
CA MET A 283 -0.75 -8.13 33.47
C MET A 283 -0.09 -9.01 32.41
N ILE A 284 0.55 -8.40 31.40
CA ILE A 284 1.34 -9.13 30.41
C ILE A 284 2.53 -9.81 31.10
N ALA A 285 3.20 -9.16 32.06
CA ALA A 285 4.27 -9.77 32.85
C ALA A 285 3.78 -11.03 33.58
N LYS A 286 2.61 -10.97 34.24
CA LYS A 286 1.96 -12.14 34.89
C LYS A 286 1.61 -13.24 33.88
N LEU A 287 1.15 -12.90 32.67
CA LEU A 287 0.82 -13.88 31.63
C LEU A 287 2.06 -14.55 31.03
N LEU A 288 3.19 -13.85 30.94
CA LEU A 288 4.46 -14.40 30.46
C LEU A 288 5.08 -15.43 31.42
N GLN A 289 4.73 -15.38 32.71
CA GLN A 289 5.19 -16.35 33.71
C GLN A 289 4.53 -17.73 33.58
N ARG A 290 3.41 -17.85 32.86
CA ARG A 290 2.70 -19.13 32.66
C ARG A 290 3.48 -20.07 31.74
N GLU A 291 3.32 -21.39 31.87
CA GLU A 291 4.11 -22.35 31.08
C GLU A 291 3.70 -22.44 29.59
N ASP A 292 2.44 -22.13 29.28
CA ASP A 292 1.88 -22.30 27.93
C ASP A 292 2.54 -21.41 26.87
N ILE A 293 3.27 -22.03 25.94
CA ILE A 293 3.93 -21.35 24.80
C ILE A 293 2.92 -20.52 23.99
N PHE A 294 1.71 -21.05 23.81
CA PHE A 294 0.66 -20.38 23.05
C PHE A 294 0.23 -19.05 23.71
N VAL A 295 0.05 -19.05 25.04
CA VAL A 295 -0.31 -17.86 25.82
C VAL A 295 0.83 -16.84 25.82
N LYS A 296 2.09 -17.30 25.86
CA LYS A 296 3.25 -16.42 25.75
C LYS A 296 3.29 -15.71 24.40
N VAL A 297 3.17 -16.44 23.28
CA VAL A 297 3.15 -15.84 21.92
C VAL A 297 2.08 -14.76 21.83
N GLN A 298 0.87 -15.06 22.30
CA GLN A 298 -0.24 -14.12 22.19
C GLN A 298 -0.05 -12.88 23.09
N SER A 299 0.45 -13.07 24.31
CA SER A 299 0.78 -11.97 25.22
C SER A 299 1.84 -11.04 24.61
N LEU A 300 2.82 -11.60 23.89
CA LEU A 300 3.87 -10.85 23.20
C LEU A 300 3.35 -10.09 21.97
N GLU A 301 2.44 -10.69 21.20
CA GLU A 301 1.76 -9.98 20.10
C GLU A 301 0.95 -8.79 20.65
N MET A 302 0.21 -8.99 21.74
CA MET A 302 -0.53 -7.93 22.43
C MET A 302 0.40 -6.81 22.94
N LEU A 303 1.56 -7.18 23.49
CA LEU A 303 2.58 -6.23 23.93
C LEU A 303 3.10 -5.41 22.74
N SER A 304 3.43 -6.06 21.61
CA SER A 304 4.00 -5.40 20.45
C SER A 304 3.07 -4.32 19.85
N GLU A 305 1.77 -4.61 19.77
CA GLU A 305 0.76 -3.66 19.27
C GLU A 305 0.54 -2.52 20.26
N LYS A 306 0.52 -2.82 21.56
CA LYS A 306 0.43 -1.79 22.60
C LYS A 306 1.63 -0.86 22.65
N MET A 307 2.81 -1.40 22.36
CA MET A 307 3.98 -0.56 22.19
C MET A 307 3.82 0.34 20.96
N GLN A 308 3.31 -0.11 19.82
CA GLN A 308 3.12 0.78 18.66
C GLN A 308 2.19 1.98 18.93
N GLU A 309 1.20 1.85 19.83
CA GLU A 309 0.26 2.93 20.18
C GLU A 309 0.88 4.03 21.09
N LEU A 310 2.03 3.78 21.71
CA LEU A 310 2.67 4.73 22.63
C LEU A 310 3.56 5.75 21.89
N PRO A 311 3.48 7.05 22.22
CA PRO A 311 4.46 8.03 21.75
C PRO A 311 5.87 7.73 22.26
N ASP A 312 6.89 8.15 21.50
CA ASP A 312 8.30 7.75 21.65
C ASP A 312 8.95 8.11 22.99
N ALA A 313 8.37 9.04 23.77
CA ALA A 313 8.92 9.46 25.07
C ALA A 313 8.02 8.99 26.24
N PRO A 314 8.31 7.83 26.87
CA PRO A 314 7.60 7.41 28.07
C PRO A 314 7.98 8.26 29.29
N THR A 315 7.03 8.43 30.22
CA THR A 315 7.23 9.12 31.51
C THR A 315 8.18 8.31 32.42
N SER A 316 9.00 9.00 33.22
CA SER A 316 10.13 8.43 34.01
C SER A 316 9.81 7.21 34.88
N GLN A 317 8.59 7.07 35.42
CA GLN A 317 8.19 5.93 36.27
C GLN A 317 7.96 4.61 35.48
N LYS A 318 7.79 4.68 34.16
CA LYS A 318 7.51 3.50 33.31
C LYS A 318 8.78 2.79 32.81
N ILE A 319 9.96 3.39 33.02
CA ILE A 319 11.21 2.91 32.45
C ILE A 319 11.71 1.65 33.19
N GLU A 320 11.58 1.59 34.52
CA GLU A 320 12.03 0.42 35.31
C GLU A 320 11.21 -0.85 35.04
N GLU A 321 9.89 -0.73 34.91
CA GLU A 321 9.01 -1.86 34.56
C GLU A 321 9.26 -2.36 33.14
N LEU A 322 9.52 -1.44 32.20
CA LEU A 322 9.89 -1.75 30.83
C LEU A 322 11.27 -2.41 30.76
N GLU A 323 12.24 -1.98 31.56
CA GLU A 323 13.55 -2.62 31.66
C GLU A 323 13.45 -4.03 32.22
N MET A 324 12.67 -4.27 33.26
CA MET A 324 12.46 -5.61 33.83
C MET A 324 11.79 -6.56 32.81
N LEU A 325 10.78 -6.07 32.09
CA LEU A 325 10.20 -6.82 30.98
C LEU A 325 11.23 -7.09 29.88
N PHE A 326 12.05 -6.10 29.53
CA PHE A 326 13.10 -6.24 28.54
C PHE A 326 14.07 -7.38 28.88
N LYS A 327 14.51 -7.49 30.14
CA LYS A 327 15.36 -8.61 30.60
C LYS A 327 14.65 -9.96 30.46
N SER A 328 13.38 -10.02 30.88
CA SER A 328 12.58 -11.25 30.82
C SER A 328 12.38 -11.74 29.37
N LEU A 329 12.17 -10.79 28.44
CA LEU A 329 12.02 -11.05 27.01
C LEU A 329 13.33 -11.53 26.39
N ASN A 330 14.45 -10.90 26.73
CA ASN A 330 15.78 -11.29 26.25
C ASN A 330 16.12 -12.73 26.66
N ASN A 331 15.74 -13.16 27.86
CA ASN A 331 15.93 -14.55 28.32
C ASN A 331 15.06 -15.57 27.57
N MET A 332 13.91 -15.16 27.02
CA MET A 332 13.05 -16.04 26.22
C MET A 332 13.52 -16.23 24.78
N VAL A 333 14.40 -15.36 24.27
CA VAL A 333 15.00 -15.49 22.93
C VAL A 333 16.03 -16.60 22.95
N ASN A 334 15.65 -17.79 22.46
CA ASN A 334 16.52 -18.93 22.22
C ASN A 334 16.42 -19.39 20.77
N PHE A 335 17.57 -19.49 20.10
CA PHE A 335 17.68 -19.89 18.69
C PHE A 335 17.94 -21.40 18.51
N GLU A 336 18.08 -22.17 19.60
CA GLU A 336 18.52 -23.58 19.57
C GLU A 336 17.37 -24.61 19.41
N LYS A 337 16.10 -24.19 19.52
CA LYS A 337 14.93 -25.09 19.46
C LYS A 337 14.18 -24.95 18.14
N ASN A 338 14.19 -26.01 17.31
CA ASN A 338 13.60 -26.07 15.97
C ASN A 338 12.10 -26.45 15.93
N ASP A 339 11.38 -26.40 17.05
CA ASP A 339 9.94 -26.66 17.04
C ASP A 339 9.17 -25.48 16.42
N LYS A 340 8.14 -25.76 15.61
CA LYS A 340 7.30 -24.70 15.01
C LYS A 340 6.67 -23.75 16.04
N THR A 341 6.49 -24.20 17.28
CA THR A 341 5.97 -23.41 18.39
C THR A 341 7.05 -22.58 19.08
N SER A 342 8.29 -23.08 19.19
CA SER A 342 9.42 -22.32 19.73
C SER A 342 9.87 -21.22 18.77
N VAL A 343 9.90 -21.49 17.46
CA VAL A 343 10.21 -20.47 16.44
C VAL A 343 9.23 -19.30 16.52
N LYS A 344 7.93 -19.57 16.66
CA LYS A 344 6.90 -18.54 16.82
C LYS A 344 7.07 -17.73 18.10
N LEU A 345 7.44 -18.38 19.20
CA LEU A 345 7.76 -17.71 20.47
C LEU A 345 8.95 -16.76 20.28
N THR A 346 10.04 -17.24 19.70
CA THR A 346 11.23 -16.42 19.43
C THR A 346 10.92 -15.24 18.51
N CYS A 347 10.13 -15.44 17.45
CA CYS A 347 9.67 -14.36 16.58
C CYS A 347 8.83 -13.30 17.32
N ALA A 348 7.89 -13.74 18.17
CA ALA A 348 7.03 -12.85 18.93
C ALA A 348 7.83 -12.07 19.99
N SER A 349 8.77 -12.72 20.67
CA SER A 349 9.67 -12.07 21.65
C SER A 349 10.56 -11.03 20.99
N LEU A 350 11.18 -11.35 19.85
CA LEU A 350 11.99 -10.39 19.09
C LEU A 350 11.16 -9.24 18.54
N SER A 351 9.94 -9.48 18.07
CA SER A 351 9.05 -8.43 17.58
C SER A 351 8.60 -7.48 18.70
N ALA A 352 8.37 -8.00 19.91
CA ALA A 352 8.10 -7.18 21.08
C ALA A 352 9.33 -6.35 21.50
N LEU A 353 10.51 -6.97 21.56
CA LEU A 353 11.77 -6.27 21.86
C LEU A 353 12.07 -5.15 20.86
N ARG A 354 11.85 -5.41 19.57
CA ARG A 354 11.99 -4.45 18.48
C ARG A 354 11.20 -3.16 18.75
N GLN A 355 9.95 -3.27 19.21
CA GLN A 355 9.10 -2.11 19.53
C GLN A 355 9.50 -1.38 20.82
N MET A 356 10.33 -2.01 21.67
CA MET A 356 10.84 -1.42 22.90
C MET A 356 12.16 -0.66 22.71
N PHE A 357 12.95 -0.98 21.68
CA PHE A 357 14.26 -0.35 21.44
C PHE A 357 14.21 1.18 21.29
N ALA A 358 13.16 1.71 20.65
CA ALA A 358 13.01 3.16 20.48
C ALA A 358 12.74 3.91 21.80
N LYS A 359 12.27 3.20 22.84
CA LYS A 359 11.75 3.77 24.09
C LYS A 359 12.61 3.53 25.31
N VAL A 360 13.44 2.49 25.29
CA VAL A 360 14.40 2.18 26.35
C VAL A 360 15.73 2.83 25.98
N HIS A 361 16.02 3.99 26.57
CA HIS A 361 17.28 4.67 26.32
C HIS A 361 18.42 4.02 27.13
N SER A 362 19.28 3.28 26.44
CA SER A 362 20.60 2.81 26.91
C SER A 362 20.59 1.72 28.00
N SER A 363 20.29 0.48 27.61
CA SER A 363 20.55 -0.71 28.45
C SER A 363 21.88 -1.37 28.09
N ALA A 364 22.63 -1.87 29.09
CA ALA A 364 23.78 -2.76 28.90
C ALA A 364 23.42 -4.07 28.19
N GLU A 365 22.12 -4.34 28.00
CA GLU A 365 21.60 -5.54 27.37
C GLU A 365 21.59 -5.47 25.84
N PHE A 366 21.76 -4.28 25.25
CA PHE A 366 21.87 -4.13 23.80
C PHE A 366 23.07 -4.90 23.22
N SER A 367 24.21 -4.92 23.91
CA SER A 367 25.37 -5.73 23.49
C SER A 367 25.07 -7.23 23.56
N HIS A 368 24.41 -7.69 24.62
CA HIS A 368 24.02 -9.10 24.76
C HIS A 368 23.03 -9.56 23.69
N ILE A 369 22.07 -8.71 23.31
CA ILE A 369 21.16 -8.99 22.19
C ILE A 369 21.91 -8.98 20.87
N MET A 370 22.81 -8.00 20.66
CA MET A 370 23.64 -7.94 19.45
C MET A 370 24.46 -9.22 19.27
N ASP A 371 25.09 -9.73 20.34
CA ASP A 371 25.84 -10.99 20.30
C ASP A 371 24.96 -12.19 19.96
N LYS A 372 23.74 -12.26 20.52
CA LYS A 372 22.77 -13.32 20.20
C LYS A 372 22.31 -13.24 18.73
N LEU A 373 22.03 -12.04 18.22
CA LEU A 373 21.65 -11.82 16.83
C LEU A 373 22.80 -12.14 15.87
N LEU A 374 24.04 -11.78 16.21
CA LEU A 374 25.23 -12.12 15.43
C LEU A 374 25.45 -13.63 15.36
N LYS A 375 25.25 -14.36 16.47
CA LYS A 375 25.29 -15.84 16.47
C LYS A 375 24.22 -16.43 15.55
N ALA A 376 22.98 -15.92 15.61
CA ALA A 376 21.91 -16.37 14.72
C ALA A 376 22.21 -16.05 13.24
N LEU A 377 22.75 -14.86 12.96
CA LEU A 377 23.14 -14.46 11.60
C LEU A 377 24.32 -15.26 11.06
N ASN A 378 25.21 -15.77 11.90
CA ASN A 378 26.27 -16.67 11.43
C ASN A 378 25.72 -18.02 10.93
N CYS A 379 24.57 -18.47 11.45
CA CYS A 379 23.89 -19.69 11.03
C CYS A 379 22.66 -19.42 10.14
N TRP A 380 22.65 -18.31 9.40
CA TRP A 380 21.46 -17.82 8.68
C TRP A 380 20.87 -18.81 7.66
N THR A 381 21.67 -19.75 7.14
CA THR A 381 21.24 -20.77 6.17
C THR A 381 20.26 -21.79 6.74
N GLU A 382 20.34 -22.05 8.05
CA GLU A 382 19.54 -23.05 8.77
C GLU A 382 18.23 -22.46 9.31
N LEU A 383 18.08 -21.13 9.30
CA LEU A 383 16.91 -20.46 9.85
C LEU A 383 15.70 -20.51 8.91
N ASP A 384 14.51 -20.62 9.52
CA ASP A 384 13.25 -20.43 8.82
C ASP A 384 13.14 -19.02 8.23
N LYS A 385 12.50 -18.89 7.06
CA LYS A 385 12.36 -17.60 6.34
C LYS A 385 11.69 -16.54 7.22
N GLU A 386 10.67 -16.92 8.00
CA GLU A 386 9.96 -15.99 8.89
C GLU A 386 10.84 -15.48 10.04
N LEU A 387 11.66 -16.38 10.61
CA LEU A 387 12.60 -16.02 11.68
C LEU A 387 13.70 -15.11 11.16
N LEU A 388 14.24 -15.39 9.96
CA LEU A 388 15.27 -14.56 9.34
C LEU A 388 14.78 -13.11 9.07
N ILE A 389 13.52 -12.92 8.63
CA ILE A 389 12.91 -11.59 8.48
C ILE A 389 12.96 -10.81 9.80
N VAL A 390 12.54 -11.44 10.89
CA VAL A 390 12.44 -10.82 12.20
C VAL A 390 13.83 -10.53 12.78
N VAL A 391 14.78 -11.46 12.63
CA VAL A 391 16.17 -11.28 13.06
C VAL A 391 16.83 -10.09 12.36
N VAL A 392 16.71 -10.00 11.03
CA VAL A 392 17.30 -8.89 10.26
C VAL A 392 16.62 -7.58 10.62
N SER A 393 15.29 -7.54 10.69
CA SER A 393 14.56 -6.33 11.08
C SER A 393 14.91 -5.86 12.50
N CYS A 394 15.11 -6.80 13.42
CA CYS A 394 15.53 -6.53 14.80
C CYS A 394 16.94 -5.96 14.84
N LEU A 395 17.86 -6.48 14.02
CA LEU A 395 19.22 -5.93 13.89
C LEU A 395 19.19 -4.48 13.40
N GLY A 396 18.41 -4.16 12.37
CA GLY A 396 18.30 -2.79 11.86
C GLY A 396 17.81 -1.80 12.92
N ASP A 397 16.76 -2.17 13.66
CA ASP A 397 16.18 -1.31 14.69
C ASP A 397 17.08 -1.20 15.94
N LEU A 398 17.81 -2.26 16.28
CA LEU A 398 18.81 -2.22 17.35
C LEU A 398 19.98 -1.29 16.97
N VAL A 399 20.45 -1.34 15.72
CA VAL A 399 21.51 -0.46 15.22
C VAL A 399 21.07 1.01 15.20
N LEU A 400 19.79 1.29 14.94
CA LEU A 400 19.22 2.63 15.14
C LEU A 400 19.24 3.07 16.60
N ALA A 401 18.80 2.20 17.51
CA ALA A 401 18.71 2.53 18.94
C ALA A 401 20.09 2.68 19.60
N MET A 402 21.09 1.88 19.21
CA MET A 402 22.45 1.95 19.70
C MET A 402 23.26 3.13 19.12
N GLY A 403 22.86 3.65 17.95
CA GLY A 403 23.56 4.73 17.26
C GLY A 403 25.05 4.40 17.07
N ASN A 404 25.93 5.29 17.56
CA ASN A 404 27.38 5.15 17.46
C ASN A 404 27.95 3.93 18.20
N GLN A 405 27.25 3.37 19.18
CA GLN A 405 27.73 2.19 19.92
C GLN A 405 27.72 0.91 19.05
N SER A 406 27.05 0.94 17.89
CA SER A 406 26.99 -0.18 16.95
C SER A 406 28.23 -0.30 16.05
N ILE A 407 29.08 0.74 15.97
CA ILE A 407 30.23 0.82 15.05
C ILE A 407 31.17 -0.39 15.12
N PRO A 408 31.55 -0.92 16.30
CA PRO A 408 32.45 -2.07 16.40
C PRO A 408 31.92 -3.34 15.71
N TYR A 409 30.60 -3.47 15.61
CA TYR A 409 29.94 -4.68 15.10
C TYR A 409 29.73 -4.66 13.58
N ILE A 410 29.90 -3.53 12.90
CA ILE A 410 29.57 -3.36 11.47
C ILE A 410 30.30 -4.37 10.59
N ASN A 411 31.61 -4.53 10.82
CA ASN A 411 32.42 -5.45 10.04
C ASN A 411 32.05 -6.92 10.28
N LEU A 412 31.28 -7.23 11.33
CA LEU A 412 30.80 -8.58 11.64
C LEU A 412 29.49 -8.89 10.92
N PHE A 413 28.51 -7.97 10.95
CA PHE A 413 27.20 -8.24 10.35
C PHE A 413 27.08 -7.83 8.87
N MET A 414 27.79 -6.79 8.42
CA MET A 414 27.64 -6.27 7.06
C MET A 414 27.96 -7.31 5.98
N PRO A 415 29.06 -8.09 6.06
CA PRO A 415 29.34 -9.15 5.08
C PRO A 415 28.24 -10.20 5.01
N LYS A 416 27.60 -10.52 6.15
CA LYS A 416 26.48 -11.48 6.21
C LYS A 416 25.21 -10.93 5.59
N ILE A 417 24.90 -9.65 5.78
CA ILE A 417 23.81 -8.99 5.06
C ILE A 417 24.07 -9.03 3.54
N MET A 418 25.32 -8.83 3.12
CA MET A 418 25.70 -8.98 1.71
C MET A 418 25.51 -10.41 1.20
N GLU A 419 25.89 -11.45 1.95
CA GLU A 419 25.61 -12.86 1.57
C GLU A 419 24.11 -13.12 1.42
N ILE A 420 23.30 -12.58 2.33
CA ILE A 420 21.84 -12.70 2.32
C ILE A 420 21.21 -12.03 1.09
N LEU A 421 21.66 -10.82 0.74
CA LEU A 421 21.22 -10.12 -0.47
C LEU A 421 21.47 -10.97 -1.73
N GLY A 422 22.60 -11.66 -1.81
CA GLY A 422 22.94 -12.52 -2.94
C GLY A 422 22.27 -13.90 -2.97
N SER A 423 21.26 -14.17 -2.12
CA SER A 423 20.68 -15.51 -1.96
C SER A 423 19.29 -15.68 -2.59
N ASP A 424 18.93 -16.92 -2.92
CA ASP A 424 17.60 -17.29 -3.47
C ASP A 424 16.42 -16.96 -2.53
N ARG A 425 16.71 -16.66 -1.26
CA ARG A 425 15.70 -16.27 -0.25
C ARG A 425 15.07 -14.90 -0.56
N MET A 426 15.70 -14.09 -1.41
CA MET A 426 15.18 -12.81 -1.91
C MET A 426 13.91 -12.92 -2.76
N SER A 427 13.59 -14.12 -3.26
CA SER A 427 12.32 -14.42 -3.95
C SER A 427 11.08 -14.09 -3.11
N VAL A 428 11.19 -14.09 -1.77
CA VAL A 428 10.06 -13.76 -0.88
C VAL A 428 9.93 -12.24 -0.73
N LYS A 429 8.94 -11.65 -1.41
CA LYS A 429 8.69 -10.18 -1.41
C LYS A 429 8.58 -9.53 -0.01
N LYS A 430 8.06 -10.25 1.00
CA LYS A 430 8.01 -9.74 2.38
C LYS A 430 9.39 -9.64 3.05
N PHE A 431 10.28 -10.57 2.73
CA PHE A 431 11.65 -10.57 3.24
C PHE A 431 12.47 -9.46 2.62
N SER A 432 12.30 -9.25 1.32
CA SER A 432 13.00 -8.21 0.59
C SER A 432 12.67 -6.80 1.11
N ILE A 433 11.40 -6.51 1.42
CA ILE A 433 10.97 -5.26 2.08
C ILE A 433 11.58 -5.13 3.49
N GLY A 434 11.55 -6.20 4.29
CA GLY A 434 12.11 -6.19 5.65
C GLY A 434 13.62 -5.93 5.66
N LEU A 435 14.35 -6.51 4.71
CA LEU A 435 15.78 -6.31 4.51
C LEU A 435 16.10 -4.87 4.09
N ILE A 436 15.35 -4.29 3.13
CA ILE A 436 15.54 -2.89 2.72
C ILE A 436 15.31 -1.95 3.90
N ASN A 437 14.21 -2.11 4.65
CA ASN A 437 13.93 -1.26 5.81
C ASN A 437 15.02 -1.37 6.87
N SER A 438 15.53 -2.59 7.12
CA SER A 438 16.68 -2.79 8.01
C SER A 438 17.93 -2.07 7.50
N LEU A 439 18.20 -2.12 6.20
CA LEU A 439 19.32 -1.39 5.59
C LEU A 439 19.13 0.13 5.74
N THR A 440 17.93 0.66 5.49
CA THR A 440 17.62 2.08 5.71
C THR A 440 17.91 2.48 7.16
N ASN A 441 17.50 1.65 8.11
CA ASN A 441 17.72 1.86 9.54
C ASN A 441 19.23 1.85 9.89
N ILE A 442 19.98 0.87 9.40
CA ILE A 442 21.45 0.80 9.58
C ILE A 442 22.14 2.01 8.96
N THR A 443 21.75 2.39 7.75
CA THR A 443 22.35 3.54 7.06
C THR A 443 22.03 4.85 7.76
N THR A 444 20.89 4.98 8.43
CA THR A 444 20.53 6.22 9.15
C THR A 444 21.45 6.48 10.34
N SER A 445 21.81 5.46 11.12
CA SER A 445 22.70 5.65 12.27
C SER A 445 24.18 5.63 11.91
N VAL A 446 24.58 4.91 10.84
CA VAL A 446 26.00 4.67 10.57
C VAL A 446 26.48 5.04 9.17
N LEU A 447 25.75 5.92 8.48
CA LEU A 447 26.04 6.36 7.11
C LEU A 447 27.52 6.63 6.80
N PRO A 448 28.30 7.35 7.64
CA PRO A 448 29.68 7.72 7.30
C PRO A 448 30.65 6.53 7.26
N PHE A 449 30.41 5.49 8.08
CA PHE A 449 31.31 4.34 8.22
C PHE A 449 30.99 3.22 7.22
N MET A 450 29.87 3.36 6.49
CA MET A 450 29.45 2.44 5.43
C MET A 450 30.21 2.63 4.11
N ALA A 451 31.04 3.68 4.01
CA ALA A 451 31.78 4.04 2.81
C ALA A 451 32.58 2.88 2.17
N GLN A 452 33.20 2.03 2.99
CA GLN A 452 34.04 0.92 2.51
C GLN A 452 33.22 -0.23 1.90
N HIS A 453 31.98 -0.42 2.35
CA HIS A 453 31.08 -1.48 1.88
C HIS A 453 30.10 -0.99 0.81
N LEU A 454 30.12 0.31 0.50
CA LEU A 454 29.13 0.98 -0.35
C LEU A 454 29.09 0.42 -1.79
N PRO A 455 30.22 0.21 -2.51
CA PRO A 455 30.16 -0.32 -3.88
C PRO A 455 29.52 -1.71 -3.94
N GLN A 456 29.91 -2.60 -3.02
CA GLN A 456 29.36 -3.96 -2.94
C GLN A 456 27.89 -3.97 -2.53
N LEU A 457 27.49 -3.07 -1.63
CA LEU A 457 26.09 -2.90 -1.23
C LEU A 457 25.23 -2.46 -2.42
N LEU A 458 25.66 -1.42 -3.11
CA LEU A 458 24.96 -0.88 -4.28
C LEU A 458 24.82 -1.95 -5.37
N LYS A 459 25.90 -2.68 -5.68
CA LYS A 459 25.87 -3.79 -6.63
C LYS A 459 24.82 -4.84 -6.24
N LYS A 460 24.87 -5.32 -5.00
CA LYS A 460 23.95 -6.37 -4.53
C LYS A 460 22.50 -5.90 -4.44
N ILE A 461 22.24 -4.63 -4.10
CA ILE A 461 20.88 -4.09 -4.14
C ILE A 461 20.37 -4.11 -5.57
N CYS A 462 21.18 -3.66 -6.52
CA CYS A 462 20.76 -3.63 -7.92
C CYS A 462 20.49 -5.03 -8.50
N THR A 463 21.32 -6.02 -8.16
CA THR A 463 21.14 -7.41 -8.64
C THR A 463 19.93 -8.10 -8.00
N SER A 464 19.64 -7.80 -6.74
CA SER A 464 18.58 -8.47 -5.97
C SER A 464 17.19 -7.91 -6.24
N PHE A 465 17.12 -6.69 -6.76
CA PHE A 465 15.88 -5.96 -7.00
C PHE A 465 15.79 -5.49 -8.46
N PRO A 466 15.70 -6.43 -9.43
CA PRO A 466 15.35 -6.04 -10.79
C PRO A 466 13.94 -5.46 -10.77
N VAL A 467 13.85 -4.15 -10.97
CA VAL A 467 12.57 -3.49 -11.22
C VAL A 467 12.28 -3.73 -12.70
N ASP A 468 11.49 -4.76 -13.00
CA ASP A 468 10.91 -4.91 -14.32
C ASP A 468 9.92 -3.75 -14.51
N GLU A 469 10.22 -2.81 -15.42
CA GLU A 469 9.31 -1.74 -15.83
C GLU A 469 8.07 -2.25 -16.58
N SER A 470 7.83 -3.56 -16.61
CA SER A 470 6.58 -4.14 -17.13
C SER A 470 5.46 -3.84 -16.14
N GLY A 471 4.56 -2.92 -16.51
CA GLY A 471 3.48 -2.33 -15.72
C GLY A 471 2.40 -3.25 -15.13
N ASN A 472 2.75 -4.44 -14.64
CA ASN A 472 1.92 -5.18 -13.70
C ASN A 472 2.20 -4.64 -12.30
N GLU A 473 1.47 -3.60 -11.91
CA GLU A 473 1.51 -3.01 -10.57
C GLU A 473 1.01 -3.98 -9.49
N ASP A 474 1.78 -5.03 -9.18
CA ASP A 474 1.56 -5.72 -7.92
C ASP A 474 1.77 -4.70 -6.79
N LEU A 475 0.81 -4.61 -5.86
CA LEU A 475 0.93 -3.80 -4.63
C LEU A 475 2.26 -4.03 -3.89
N ASN A 476 2.89 -5.19 -4.07
CA ASN A 476 4.19 -5.53 -3.50
C ASN A 476 5.37 -4.83 -4.21
N PHE A 477 5.33 -4.63 -5.53
CA PHE A 477 6.39 -3.90 -6.26
C PHE A 477 6.38 -2.42 -5.89
N VAL A 478 5.20 -1.81 -5.75
CA VAL A 478 5.05 -0.43 -5.26
C VAL A 478 5.68 -0.26 -3.87
N LYS A 479 5.46 -1.22 -2.97
CA LYS A 479 6.05 -1.21 -1.62
C LYS A 479 7.57 -1.36 -1.63
N ILE A 480 8.12 -2.22 -2.50
CA ILE A 480 9.58 -2.36 -2.66
C ILE A 480 10.18 -1.06 -3.21
N ARG A 481 9.57 -0.47 -4.24
CA ARG A 481 10.00 0.82 -4.81
C ARG A 481 9.97 1.93 -3.76
N ALA A 482 8.92 2.02 -2.96
CA ALA A 482 8.83 2.97 -1.86
C ALA A 482 9.94 2.77 -0.82
N ALA A 483 10.22 1.52 -0.42
CA ALA A 483 11.31 1.21 0.52
C ALA A 483 12.70 1.57 -0.06
N LEU A 484 12.94 1.30 -1.34
CA LEU A 484 14.15 1.71 -2.05
C LEU A 484 14.28 3.24 -2.10
N CYS A 485 13.20 3.97 -2.35
CA CYS A 485 13.21 5.43 -2.32
C CYS A 485 13.60 5.99 -0.95
N CYS A 486 13.18 5.35 0.16
CA CYS A 486 13.61 5.73 1.51
C CYS A 486 15.11 5.47 1.73
N LEU A 487 15.66 4.41 1.14
CA LEU A 487 17.10 4.13 1.18
C LEU A 487 17.89 5.17 0.35
N GLU A 488 17.40 5.53 -0.84
CA GLU A 488 17.98 6.60 -1.65
C GLU A 488 18.01 7.94 -0.91
N ASP A 489 16.95 8.24 -0.15
CA ASP A 489 16.87 9.45 0.67
C ASP A 489 17.92 9.50 1.79
N ARG A 490 18.50 8.36 2.19
CA ARG A 490 19.63 8.33 3.12
C ARG A 490 20.95 8.39 2.38
N PHE A 491 21.10 7.66 1.29
CA PHE A 491 22.32 7.73 0.49
C PHE A 491 22.59 9.11 -0.13
N LYS A 492 21.56 9.93 -0.39
CA LYS A 492 21.76 11.31 -0.88
C LYS A 492 22.51 12.21 0.11
N GLU A 493 22.50 11.89 1.40
CA GLU A 493 23.22 12.65 2.44
C GLU A 493 24.73 12.37 2.42
N LEU A 494 25.20 11.34 1.68
CA LEU A 494 26.62 11.03 1.55
C LEU A 494 27.38 12.09 0.77
N ASN A 495 28.64 12.28 1.15
CA ASN A 495 29.57 13.13 0.43
C ASN A 495 29.84 12.53 -0.97
N GLY A 496 29.71 13.36 -2.02
CA GLY A 496 29.95 12.94 -3.41
C GLY A 496 31.33 12.33 -3.68
N ARG A 497 32.36 12.66 -2.88
CA ARG A 497 33.69 12.03 -2.99
C ARG A 497 33.70 10.54 -2.66
N VAL A 498 32.70 10.06 -1.91
CA VAL A 498 32.56 8.65 -1.55
C VAL A 498 31.50 7.98 -2.44
N LEU A 499 30.37 8.68 -2.64
CA LEU A 499 29.24 8.12 -3.38
C LEU A 499 29.55 7.95 -4.88
N LEU A 500 30.13 8.96 -5.54
CA LEU A 500 30.32 8.93 -6.99
C LEU A 500 31.35 7.87 -7.45
N PRO A 501 32.49 7.68 -6.76
CA PRO A 501 33.40 6.57 -7.10
C PRO A 501 32.74 5.20 -6.94
N ALA A 502 31.93 5.01 -5.90
CA ALA A 502 31.19 3.77 -5.70
C ALA A 502 30.18 3.51 -6.83
N ILE A 503 29.44 4.53 -7.26
CA ILE A 503 28.53 4.46 -8.41
C ILE A 503 29.32 4.11 -9.69
N PHE A 504 30.47 4.77 -9.91
CA PHE A 504 31.30 4.53 -11.08
C PHE A 504 31.84 3.10 -11.13
N GLU A 505 32.24 2.52 -10.00
CA GLU A 505 32.67 1.12 -9.92
C GLU A 505 31.54 0.16 -10.29
N VAL A 506 30.33 0.38 -9.75
CA VAL A 506 29.16 -0.47 -10.04
C VAL A 506 28.74 -0.40 -11.51
N LEU A 507 28.79 0.80 -12.12
CA LEU A 507 28.43 0.97 -13.54
C LEU A 507 29.46 0.38 -14.51
N ASN A 508 30.72 0.24 -14.10
CA ASN A 508 31.76 -0.36 -14.94
C ASN A 508 31.72 -1.89 -14.93
N ASP A 509 31.27 -2.51 -13.83
CA ASP A 509 31.03 -3.95 -13.79
C ASP A 509 29.96 -4.33 -14.81
N VAL A 510 30.24 -5.40 -15.58
CA VAL A 510 29.79 -5.55 -16.98
C VAL A 510 28.34 -5.98 -17.16
N ASP A 511 27.64 -6.45 -16.13
CA ASP A 511 26.28 -6.96 -16.29
C ASP A 511 25.33 -6.26 -15.32
N GLU A 512 24.38 -5.48 -15.86
CA GLU A 512 22.97 -5.41 -15.46
C GLU A 512 22.33 -4.04 -15.75
N GLU A 513 21.52 -3.96 -16.80
CA GLU A 513 20.54 -2.87 -17.01
C GLU A 513 19.61 -2.66 -15.80
N LYS A 514 19.43 -3.71 -14.99
CA LYS A 514 18.66 -3.73 -13.75
C LYS A 514 19.18 -2.74 -12.69
N CYS A 515 20.45 -2.34 -12.77
CA CYS A 515 21.04 -1.36 -11.86
C CYS A 515 20.68 0.10 -12.16
N PHE A 516 20.23 0.39 -13.39
CA PHE A 516 20.18 1.76 -13.89
C PHE A 516 19.11 2.59 -13.19
N TRP A 517 17.93 2.01 -12.96
CA TRP A 517 16.84 2.73 -12.32
C TRP A 517 17.25 3.29 -10.94
N PHE A 518 17.75 2.42 -10.05
CA PHE A 518 18.12 2.79 -8.67
C PHE A 518 19.31 3.77 -8.64
N ILE A 519 20.35 3.50 -9.44
CA ILE A 519 21.56 4.34 -9.47
C ILE A 519 21.25 5.74 -9.97
N PHE A 520 20.54 5.88 -11.09
CA PHE A 520 20.26 7.18 -11.68
C PHE A 520 19.16 7.95 -10.92
N SER A 521 18.21 7.25 -10.28
CA SER A 521 17.27 7.85 -9.30
C SER A 521 18.02 8.44 -8.09
N LEU A 522 18.95 7.68 -7.50
CA LEU A 522 19.81 8.17 -6.43
C LEU A 522 20.69 9.36 -6.88
N LEU A 523 21.28 9.26 -8.08
CA LEU A 523 22.11 10.31 -8.65
C LEU A 523 21.31 11.60 -8.87
N GLU A 524 20.07 11.50 -9.39
CA GLU A 524 19.17 12.64 -9.55
C GLU A 524 18.88 13.33 -8.21
N LYS A 525 18.50 12.56 -7.18
CA LYS A 525 18.22 13.07 -5.84
C LYS A 525 19.46 13.76 -5.25
N TRP A 526 20.62 13.12 -5.36
CA TRP A 526 21.89 13.69 -4.90
C TRP A 526 22.24 14.97 -5.64
N ILE A 527 22.08 15.00 -6.97
CA ILE A 527 22.29 16.20 -7.78
C ILE A 527 21.37 17.32 -7.32
N LYS A 528 20.07 17.07 -7.15
CA LYS A 528 19.10 18.08 -6.70
C LYS A 528 19.44 18.67 -5.33
N THR A 529 19.89 17.87 -4.38
CA THR A 529 20.28 18.34 -3.03
C THR A 529 21.69 18.94 -2.95
N SER A 530 22.60 18.57 -3.84
CA SER A 530 24.00 19.01 -3.78
C SER A 530 24.22 20.47 -4.19
N THR A 531 25.27 21.08 -3.63
CA THR A 531 25.69 22.45 -3.97
C THR A 531 26.49 22.48 -5.28
N VAL A 532 26.42 23.60 -6.00
CA VAL A 532 27.12 23.79 -7.30
C VAL A 532 28.63 23.56 -7.17
N GLN A 533 29.25 23.98 -6.06
CA GLN A 533 30.68 23.78 -5.79
C GLN A 533 31.07 22.29 -5.74
N MET A 534 30.22 21.47 -5.12
CA MET A 534 30.45 20.03 -4.97
C MET A 534 30.30 19.29 -6.31
N ILE A 535 29.35 19.73 -7.13
CA ILE A 535 29.14 19.24 -8.48
C ILE A 535 30.37 19.56 -9.34
N ASN A 536 30.84 20.81 -9.32
CA ASN A 536 32.00 21.25 -10.10
C ASN A 536 33.28 20.51 -9.69
N SER A 537 33.45 20.20 -8.41
CA SER A 537 34.59 19.41 -7.90
C SER A 537 34.65 17.99 -8.46
N ASN A 538 33.49 17.41 -8.83
CA ASN A 538 33.39 16.04 -9.35
C ASN A 538 32.97 15.99 -10.83
N LYS A 539 33.08 17.11 -11.56
CA LYS A 539 32.59 17.27 -12.94
C LYS A 539 33.04 16.13 -13.86
N PHE A 540 34.33 15.85 -13.92
CA PHE A 540 34.89 14.82 -14.81
C PHE A 540 34.36 13.40 -14.51
N LEU A 541 34.12 13.08 -13.23
CA LEU A 541 33.59 11.78 -12.85
C LEU A 541 32.10 11.66 -13.22
N LEU A 542 31.32 12.73 -13.01
CA LEU A 542 29.92 12.79 -13.41
C LEU A 542 29.77 12.67 -14.92
N GLU A 543 30.59 13.35 -15.71
CA GLU A 543 30.60 13.24 -17.17
C GLU A 543 30.84 11.80 -17.64
N LYS A 544 31.79 11.09 -17.02
CA LYS A 544 32.03 9.67 -17.31
C LYS A 544 30.86 8.77 -16.92
N ILE A 545 30.28 8.99 -15.74
CA ILE A 545 29.10 8.24 -15.26
C ILE A 545 27.94 8.40 -16.24
N PHE A 546 27.65 9.63 -16.67
CA PHE A 546 26.58 9.90 -17.62
C PHE A 546 26.85 9.33 -19.00
N LEU A 547 28.10 9.36 -19.48
CA LEU A 547 28.47 8.70 -20.74
C LEU A 547 28.24 7.19 -20.69
N ILE A 548 28.67 6.51 -19.62
CA ILE A 548 28.40 5.07 -19.43
C ILE A 548 26.88 4.82 -19.37
N GLY A 549 26.14 5.70 -18.68
CA GLY A 549 24.68 5.68 -18.63
C GLY A 549 24.05 5.71 -20.02
N LEU A 550 24.46 6.66 -20.85
CA LEU A 550 23.93 6.83 -22.21
C LEU A 550 24.38 5.71 -23.16
N GLU A 551 25.56 5.12 -22.98
CA GLU A 551 26.05 4.01 -23.81
C GLU A 551 25.35 2.69 -23.53
N LYS A 552 25.04 2.41 -22.27
CA LYS A 552 24.53 1.10 -21.81
C LYS A 552 23.02 1.04 -21.59
N TRP A 553 22.33 2.17 -21.44
CA TRP A 553 20.90 2.15 -21.16
C TRP A 553 20.09 1.79 -22.40
N HIS A 554 19.37 0.67 -22.35
CA HIS A 554 18.48 0.21 -23.41
C HIS A 554 17.02 0.60 -23.15
N CYS A 555 16.31 0.88 -24.23
CA CYS A 555 14.87 1.07 -24.19
C CYS A 555 14.23 -0.07 -24.94
N ASP A 556 13.85 -1.09 -24.19
CA ASP A 556 13.14 -2.23 -24.74
C ASP A 556 11.69 -1.83 -25.01
N SER A 557 11.37 -1.69 -26.31
CA SER A 557 10.06 -1.67 -26.98
C SER A 557 9.67 -0.38 -27.72
N ASP A 558 9.23 -0.57 -28.97
CA ASP A 558 8.61 0.43 -29.87
C ASP A 558 7.35 1.08 -29.28
N ASP A 559 6.67 0.42 -28.33
CA ASP A 559 5.44 0.91 -27.70
C ASP A 559 5.71 1.98 -26.62
N LYS A 560 6.87 1.93 -25.94
CA LYS A 560 7.22 2.91 -24.89
C LYS A 560 7.50 4.32 -25.44
N PHE A 561 8.02 4.44 -26.66
CA PHE A 561 8.33 5.76 -27.25
C PHE A 561 7.10 6.66 -27.39
N TRP A 562 5.93 6.08 -27.72
CA TRP A 562 4.69 6.84 -27.92
C TRP A 562 3.92 7.11 -26.62
N ILE A 563 4.06 6.23 -25.63
CA ILE A 563 3.46 6.37 -24.29
C ILE A 563 4.24 7.40 -23.45
N ALA A 564 5.56 7.49 -23.64
CA ALA A 564 6.46 8.42 -22.94
C ALA A 564 6.49 9.83 -23.58
N GLN A 565 5.34 10.46 -23.82
CA GLN A 565 5.32 11.93 -23.95
C GLN A 565 5.81 12.62 -22.66
N ASN A 566 5.83 11.89 -21.54
CA ASN A 566 6.51 12.23 -20.30
C ASN A 566 7.78 11.38 -20.19
N PHE A 567 8.95 11.98 -20.38
CA PHE A 567 10.25 11.40 -20.03
C PHE A 567 10.44 11.26 -18.50
N ASP A 568 9.35 11.33 -17.73
CA ASP A 568 9.39 11.34 -16.28
C ASP A 568 9.67 9.95 -15.68
N ASP A 569 9.59 8.90 -16.48
CA ASP A 569 9.93 7.53 -16.08
C ASP A 569 11.37 7.16 -16.45
N GLU A 570 12.07 7.96 -17.26
CA GLU A 570 13.45 7.72 -17.70
C GLU A 570 14.46 8.34 -16.73
N THR A 571 14.82 7.61 -15.67
CA THR A 571 15.70 8.12 -14.60
C THR A 571 17.08 8.57 -15.08
N VAL A 572 17.64 7.91 -16.12
CA VAL A 572 18.93 8.32 -16.74
C VAL A 572 18.79 9.72 -17.36
N MET A 573 17.70 9.98 -18.09
CA MET A 573 17.48 11.27 -18.72
C MET A 573 17.15 12.35 -17.69
N GLN A 574 16.30 12.05 -16.71
CA GLN A 574 15.95 13.00 -15.65
C GLN A 574 17.15 13.42 -14.79
N SER A 575 18.02 12.48 -14.44
CA SER A 575 19.26 12.76 -13.70
C SER A 575 20.22 13.63 -14.51
N LEU A 576 20.41 13.34 -15.80
CA LEU A 576 21.26 14.14 -16.69
C LEU A 576 20.70 15.54 -16.93
N VAL A 577 19.38 15.67 -17.11
CA VAL A 577 18.74 16.99 -17.25
C VAL A 577 18.86 17.78 -15.94
N SER A 578 18.66 17.14 -14.78
CA SER A 578 18.87 17.78 -13.47
C SER A 578 20.32 18.24 -13.27
N TYR A 579 21.30 17.49 -13.76
CA TYR A 579 22.70 17.90 -13.80
C TYR A 579 22.92 19.11 -14.71
N SER A 580 22.36 19.06 -15.91
CA SER A 580 22.49 20.09 -16.95
C SER A 580 21.96 21.46 -16.47
N LEU A 581 20.82 21.47 -15.79
CA LEU A 581 20.21 22.68 -15.24
C LEU A 581 21.04 23.34 -14.12
N LYS A 582 22.01 22.62 -13.52
CA LYS A 582 22.92 23.16 -12.49
C LYS A 582 24.27 23.61 -13.04
N GLN A 583 24.56 23.36 -14.30
CA GLN A 583 25.80 23.80 -14.95
C GLN A 583 25.71 25.26 -15.41
N THR A 584 26.86 25.88 -15.63
CA THR A 584 26.92 27.18 -16.33
C THR A 584 26.68 26.96 -17.82
N GLU A 585 26.28 28.02 -18.55
CA GLU A 585 26.07 27.95 -20.01
C GLU A 585 27.31 27.41 -20.75
N ALA A 586 28.51 27.92 -20.41
CA ALA A 586 29.76 27.49 -21.03
C ALA A 586 30.09 26.02 -20.73
N ASP A 587 29.86 25.57 -19.50
CA ASP A 587 30.11 24.18 -19.10
C ASP A 587 29.13 23.22 -19.77
N LEU A 588 27.86 23.59 -19.84
CA LEU A 588 26.82 22.82 -20.52
C LEU A 588 27.10 22.73 -22.01
N ASN A 589 27.54 23.82 -22.63
CA ASN A 589 27.91 23.84 -24.05
C ASN A 589 29.04 22.85 -24.35
N ASN A 590 30.08 22.85 -23.52
CA ASN A 590 31.19 21.91 -23.64
C ASN A 590 30.76 20.46 -23.39
N LEU A 591 29.87 20.22 -22.42
CA LEU A 591 29.32 18.89 -22.15
C LEU A 591 28.56 18.34 -23.35
N ILE A 592 27.61 19.12 -23.88
CA ILE A 592 26.77 18.76 -25.03
C ILE A 592 27.67 18.46 -26.23
N LYS A 593 28.62 19.35 -26.53
CA LYS A 593 29.60 19.15 -27.60
C LYS A 593 30.37 17.84 -27.43
N ASN A 594 30.94 17.58 -26.25
CA ASN A 594 31.73 16.37 -25.99
C ASN A 594 30.90 15.09 -26.15
N ILE A 595 29.62 15.11 -25.77
CA ILE A 595 28.71 13.97 -25.89
C ILE A 595 28.35 13.73 -27.37
N ILE A 596 28.03 14.79 -28.11
CA ILE A 596 27.63 14.71 -29.53
C ILE A 596 28.82 14.33 -30.41
N ASP A 597 30.00 14.92 -30.21
CA ASP A 597 31.21 14.58 -30.94
C ASP A 597 31.55 13.08 -30.77
N LYS A 598 31.38 12.52 -29.56
CA LYS A 598 31.54 11.08 -29.32
C LYS A 598 30.46 10.23 -29.99
N ALA A 599 29.21 10.68 -30.00
CA ALA A 599 28.08 9.95 -30.59
C ALA A 599 28.09 9.97 -32.13
N THR A 600 28.74 10.96 -32.75
CA THR A 600 28.78 11.15 -34.21
C THR A 600 30.05 10.61 -34.88
N CYS A 601 31.02 10.11 -34.10
CA CYS A 601 32.20 9.43 -34.63
C CYS A 601 31.82 8.17 -35.44
N GLU A 602 32.60 7.84 -36.48
CA GLU A 602 32.31 6.73 -37.41
C GLU A 602 32.20 5.33 -36.76
N ASN A 603 32.71 5.15 -35.54
CA ASN A 603 32.62 3.90 -34.76
C ASN A 603 31.69 4.03 -33.53
N ALA A 604 30.82 5.02 -33.50
CA ALA A 604 29.98 5.29 -32.34
C ALA A 604 28.91 4.22 -32.13
N ASN A 605 28.62 3.96 -30.85
CA ASN A 605 27.56 3.05 -30.44
C ASN A 605 26.17 3.61 -30.88
N GLU A 606 25.40 2.83 -31.63
CA GLU A 606 24.03 3.18 -32.04
C GLU A 606 23.16 3.60 -30.83
N GLN A 607 23.35 2.92 -29.69
CA GLN A 607 22.61 3.18 -28.47
C GLN A 607 22.93 4.53 -27.86
N LEU A 608 24.21 4.92 -27.90
CA LEU A 608 24.65 6.25 -27.46
C LEU A 608 23.96 7.31 -28.31
N LEU A 609 23.97 7.14 -29.64
CA LEU A 609 23.37 8.10 -30.56
C LEU A 609 21.86 8.28 -30.30
N LEU A 610 21.11 7.17 -30.13
CA LEU A 610 19.69 7.20 -29.76
C LEU A 610 19.46 8.00 -28.46
N ASN A 611 20.24 7.68 -27.43
CA ASN A 611 20.08 8.28 -26.10
C ASN A 611 20.48 9.75 -26.05
N VAL A 612 21.45 10.19 -26.85
CA VAL A 612 21.85 11.60 -26.96
C VAL A 612 20.72 12.46 -27.52
N TYR A 613 20.01 11.99 -28.55
CA TYR A 613 18.87 12.75 -29.07
C TYR A 613 17.64 12.71 -28.15
N ARG A 614 17.45 11.64 -27.38
CA ARG A 614 16.45 11.61 -26.30
C ARG A 614 16.77 12.61 -25.20
N TYR A 615 18.03 12.70 -24.81
CA TYR A 615 18.49 13.75 -23.90
C TYR A 615 18.23 15.14 -24.49
N GLY A 616 18.48 15.35 -25.80
CA GLY A 616 18.12 16.58 -26.50
C GLY A 616 16.63 16.91 -26.42
N ILE A 617 15.74 15.92 -26.61
CA ILE A 617 14.30 16.09 -26.43
C ILE A 617 13.97 16.52 -25.00
N ALA A 618 14.44 15.77 -23.99
CA ALA A 618 14.16 16.04 -22.58
C ALA A 618 14.68 17.43 -22.15
N LEU A 619 15.87 17.81 -22.63
CA LEU A 619 16.47 19.12 -22.39
C LEU A 619 15.65 20.24 -23.05
N SER A 620 15.22 20.06 -24.30
CA SER A 620 14.38 21.05 -25.01
C SER A 620 13.05 21.29 -24.28
N MET A 621 12.45 20.25 -23.70
CA MET A 621 11.21 20.37 -22.94
C MET A 621 11.38 21.15 -21.62
N LYS A 622 12.53 21.00 -20.94
CA LYS A 622 12.81 21.72 -19.68
C LYS A 622 13.31 23.15 -19.89
N LEU A 623 14.17 23.39 -20.88
CA LEU A 623 14.74 24.72 -21.17
C LEU A 623 13.83 25.62 -22.01
N GLN A 624 12.92 25.04 -22.81
CA GLN A 624 12.02 25.78 -23.71
C GLN A 624 12.80 26.78 -24.59
N ASP A 625 12.59 28.08 -24.43
CA ASP A 625 13.22 29.11 -25.27
C ASP A 625 14.75 29.11 -25.13
N MET A 626 15.27 28.92 -23.91
CA MET A 626 16.71 28.89 -23.61
C MET A 626 17.46 27.74 -24.31
N PHE A 627 16.75 26.75 -24.85
CA PHE A 627 17.35 25.69 -25.66
C PHE A 627 17.97 26.24 -26.96
N ALA A 628 17.56 27.43 -27.41
CA ALA A 628 18.08 28.08 -28.63
C ALA A 628 19.61 28.20 -28.64
N LEU A 629 20.22 28.41 -27.47
CA LEU A 629 21.66 28.54 -27.27
C LEU A 629 22.45 27.26 -27.61
N PHE A 630 21.79 26.10 -27.51
CA PHE A 630 22.43 24.79 -27.69
C PHE A 630 21.92 24.04 -28.93
N ALA A 631 20.85 24.52 -29.56
CA ALA A 631 20.16 23.83 -30.64
C ALA A 631 21.06 23.53 -31.85
N ASP A 632 22.04 24.40 -32.14
CA ASP A 632 22.98 24.22 -33.27
C ASP A 632 23.73 22.89 -33.19
N TRP A 633 24.03 22.42 -31.97
CA TRP A 633 24.74 21.16 -31.75
C TRP A 633 23.88 19.94 -32.09
N PHE A 634 22.56 20.02 -31.89
CA PHE A 634 21.65 18.91 -32.18
C PHE A 634 21.14 18.95 -33.61
N LEU A 635 20.78 20.14 -34.12
CA LEU A 635 20.09 20.29 -35.40
C LEU A 635 20.99 20.03 -36.62
N LYS A 636 22.25 20.48 -36.62
CA LYS A 636 23.16 20.26 -37.77
C LYS A 636 23.48 18.77 -37.99
N PRO A 637 23.89 17.99 -36.97
CA PRO A 637 24.09 16.56 -37.17
C PRO A 637 22.78 15.83 -37.43
N ALA A 638 21.65 16.31 -36.90
CA ALA A 638 20.34 15.70 -37.17
C ALA A 638 19.97 15.79 -38.65
N THR A 639 20.24 16.90 -39.35
CA THR A 639 19.96 17.00 -40.80
C THR A 639 20.77 16.02 -41.61
N GLU A 640 22.07 15.89 -41.30
CA GLU A 640 22.93 14.93 -41.98
C GLU A 640 22.50 13.49 -41.72
N LEU A 641 22.06 13.18 -40.50
CA LEU A 641 21.56 11.85 -40.13
C LEU A 641 20.21 11.55 -40.79
N LEU A 642 19.30 12.52 -40.91
CA LEU A 642 18.05 12.36 -41.64
C LEU A 642 18.29 11.97 -43.09
N ASP A 643 19.25 12.64 -43.76
CA ASP A 643 19.60 12.31 -45.14
C ASP A 643 20.27 10.93 -45.26
N LYS A 644 21.13 10.56 -44.29
CA LYS A 644 21.76 9.23 -44.23
C LYS A 644 20.77 8.10 -43.96
N LEU A 645 19.67 8.39 -43.26
CA LEU A 645 18.60 7.44 -42.92
C LEU A 645 17.50 7.33 -43.98
N ASN A 646 17.61 8.09 -45.08
CA ASN A 646 16.67 8.01 -46.19
C ASN A 646 17.06 6.85 -47.13
N ALA A 647 16.28 5.77 -47.11
CA ALA A 647 16.53 4.56 -47.90
C ALA A 647 16.57 4.81 -49.41
N ASN A 648 15.98 5.90 -49.91
CA ASN A 648 16.00 6.23 -51.33
C ASN A 648 17.26 7.00 -51.76
N LYS A 649 17.97 7.64 -50.81
CA LYS A 649 19.19 8.41 -51.09
C LYS A 649 20.46 7.58 -50.89
N VAL A 650 20.43 6.56 -50.05
CA VAL A 650 21.62 5.79 -49.64
C VAL A 650 21.43 4.29 -49.91
N ALA A 651 22.47 3.63 -50.44
CA ALA A 651 22.43 2.21 -50.79
C ALA A 651 22.40 1.24 -49.59
N HIS A 652 22.92 1.66 -48.43
CA HIS A 652 22.93 0.89 -47.18
C HIS A 652 22.63 1.79 -45.99
N LEU A 653 21.73 1.36 -45.11
CA LEU A 653 21.39 2.08 -43.89
C LEU A 653 22.53 1.98 -42.87
N PRO A 654 22.79 3.04 -42.08
CA PRO A 654 23.87 3.07 -41.08
C PRO A 654 23.57 2.24 -39.82
N PHE A 655 22.44 1.55 -39.73
CA PHE A 655 21.99 0.79 -38.56
C PHE A 655 21.87 -0.70 -38.87
N VAL A 656 22.14 -1.54 -37.87
CA VAL A 656 22.09 -3.01 -37.97
C VAL A 656 20.68 -3.52 -38.32
N ASN A 657 19.62 -2.89 -37.79
CA ASN A 657 18.23 -3.31 -37.96
C ASN A 657 17.34 -2.16 -38.46
N GLU A 658 16.40 -2.46 -39.36
CA GLU A 658 15.40 -1.49 -39.85
C GLU A 658 14.52 -0.91 -38.74
N GLN A 659 14.19 -1.70 -37.70
CA GLN A 659 13.43 -1.24 -36.53
C GLN A 659 14.18 -0.14 -35.75
N ARG A 660 15.51 -0.31 -35.56
CA ARG A 660 16.33 0.70 -34.88
C ARG A 660 16.49 1.96 -35.72
N ALA A 661 16.60 1.82 -37.04
CA ALA A 661 16.62 2.95 -37.95
C ALA A 661 15.32 3.75 -37.90
N ASP A 662 14.16 3.08 -37.88
CA ASP A 662 12.85 3.73 -37.72
C ASP A 662 12.70 4.41 -36.35
N LEU A 663 13.09 3.74 -35.26
CA LEU A 663 13.10 4.34 -33.92
C LEU A 663 13.98 5.60 -33.87
N MET A 664 15.18 5.55 -34.46
CA MET A 664 16.08 6.69 -34.57
C MET A 664 15.42 7.85 -35.34
N LEU A 665 14.79 7.56 -36.49
CA LEU A 665 14.07 8.58 -37.25
C LEU A 665 12.96 9.23 -36.42
N ARG A 666 12.15 8.45 -35.69
CA ARG A 666 11.10 8.99 -34.81
C ARG A 666 11.70 9.91 -33.73
N ILE A 667 12.82 9.51 -33.12
CA ILE A 667 13.53 10.31 -32.11
C ILE A 667 14.07 11.60 -32.74
N LEU A 668 14.74 11.54 -33.88
CA LEU A 668 15.27 12.71 -34.58
C LEU A 668 14.18 13.71 -34.95
N ILE A 669 13.11 13.24 -35.59
CA ILE A 669 11.97 14.08 -35.99
C ILE A 669 11.33 14.72 -34.76
N THR A 670 11.18 13.96 -33.66
CA THR A 670 10.64 14.50 -32.41
C THR A 670 11.58 15.52 -31.78
N CYS A 671 12.90 15.30 -31.82
CA CYS A 671 13.89 16.25 -31.33
C CYS A 671 13.80 17.58 -32.07
N ILE A 672 13.74 17.54 -33.41
CA ILE A 672 13.60 18.73 -34.24
C ILE A 672 12.26 19.43 -33.95
N SER A 673 11.14 18.70 -33.91
CA SER A 673 9.82 19.25 -33.55
C SER A 673 9.83 19.98 -32.21
N LYS A 674 10.43 19.37 -31.17
CA LYS A 674 10.45 19.97 -29.83
C LYS A 674 11.41 21.15 -29.72
N ALA A 675 12.54 21.09 -30.42
CA ALA A 675 13.46 22.22 -30.53
C ALA A 675 12.80 23.40 -31.25
N CYS A 676 12.10 23.14 -32.36
CA CYS A 676 11.42 24.13 -33.22
C CYS A 676 9.97 24.42 -32.80
N ARG A 677 9.59 24.21 -31.54
CA ARG A 677 8.38 24.88 -31.00
C ARG A 677 8.58 26.40 -31.05
N PRO A 678 7.52 27.24 -31.00
CA PRO A 678 7.61 28.69 -31.23
C PRO A 678 8.56 29.38 -30.24
N ASN A 679 9.85 29.29 -30.57
CA ASN A 679 10.98 29.69 -29.78
C ASN A 679 11.53 30.92 -30.49
N ARG A 680 11.19 32.08 -29.93
CA ARG A 680 11.48 33.38 -30.55
C ARG A 680 12.98 33.62 -30.71
N GLU A 681 13.80 33.01 -29.85
CA GLU A 681 15.25 33.12 -29.91
C GLU A 681 15.85 32.28 -31.04
N LEU A 682 15.30 31.08 -31.28
CA LEU A 682 15.67 30.28 -32.46
C LEU A 682 15.30 30.98 -33.75
N GLN A 683 14.11 31.59 -33.80
CA GLN A 683 13.69 32.39 -34.94
C GLN A 683 14.72 33.49 -35.23
N ALA A 684 15.12 34.28 -34.24
CA ALA A 684 16.09 35.37 -34.41
C ALA A 684 17.48 34.86 -34.88
N ASN A 685 17.95 33.73 -34.35
CA ASN A 685 19.28 33.21 -34.64
C ASN A 685 19.37 32.51 -36.01
N TYR A 686 18.28 31.87 -36.48
CA TYR A 686 18.32 31.03 -37.67
C TYR A 686 17.73 31.67 -38.94
N HIS A 687 17.00 32.79 -38.81
CA HIS A 687 16.43 33.49 -39.96
C HIS A 687 17.49 33.99 -40.94
N ASN A 688 18.66 34.39 -40.43
CA ASN A 688 19.73 35.00 -41.23
C ASN A 688 20.60 34.00 -42.00
N ASP A 689 20.61 32.72 -41.58
CA ASP A 689 21.55 31.71 -42.08
C ASP A 689 20.93 30.67 -43.03
N GLY A 690 19.62 30.72 -43.28
CA GLY A 690 18.91 29.76 -44.16
C GLY A 690 18.87 28.30 -43.65
N LYS A 691 19.47 28.01 -42.49
CA LYS A 691 19.59 26.67 -41.87
C LYS A 691 18.24 25.98 -41.67
N LEU A 692 17.21 26.71 -41.25
CA LEU A 692 15.85 26.16 -41.08
C LEU A 692 15.24 25.67 -42.39
N GLN A 693 15.61 26.29 -43.52
CA GLN A 693 15.14 25.85 -44.84
C GLN A 693 15.76 24.50 -45.22
N PHE A 694 17.04 24.28 -44.92
CA PHE A 694 17.70 22.99 -45.14
C PHE A 694 17.07 21.88 -44.28
N ILE A 695 16.82 22.16 -42.99
CA ILE A 695 16.12 21.22 -42.10
C ILE A 695 14.74 20.87 -42.67
N ALA A 696 13.97 21.89 -43.08
CA ALA A 696 12.64 21.68 -43.65
C ALA A 696 12.68 20.83 -44.92
N GLN A 697 13.68 21.02 -45.79
CA GLN A 697 13.84 20.20 -46.99
C GLN A 697 14.18 18.74 -46.66
N SER A 698 15.14 18.49 -45.77
CA SER A 698 15.49 17.12 -45.36
C SER A 698 14.31 16.40 -44.69
N LEU A 699 13.41 17.12 -44.01
CA LEU A 699 12.14 16.59 -43.48
C LEU A 699 11.14 16.26 -44.60
N VAL A 700 10.97 17.13 -45.60
CA VAL A 700 10.10 16.86 -46.75
C VAL A 700 10.59 15.63 -47.51
N ASP A 701 11.89 15.42 -47.61
CA ASP A 701 12.46 14.24 -48.27
C ASP A 701 12.19 12.93 -47.50
N GLN A 702 11.84 13.00 -46.20
CA GLN A 702 11.42 11.80 -45.44
C GLN A 702 10.05 11.26 -45.84
N PHE A 703 9.21 12.04 -46.54
CA PHE A 703 7.97 11.51 -47.11
C PHE A 703 8.23 10.39 -48.10
N ASP A 704 9.34 10.47 -48.85
CA ASP A 704 9.72 9.45 -49.84
C ASP A 704 10.27 8.17 -49.17
N ASN A 705 10.64 8.23 -47.89
CA ASN A 705 11.30 7.14 -47.16
C ASN A 705 10.30 6.03 -46.76
N ILE A 706 9.74 5.36 -47.77
CA ILE A 706 8.71 4.32 -47.66
C ILE A 706 9.31 2.97 -47.26
N GLY A 707 10.60 2.75 -47.52
CA GLY A 707 11.27 1.46 -47.34
C GLY A 707 11.43 0.99 -45.89
N LEU A 708 11.12 1.83 -44.90
CA LEU A 708 11.23 1.49 -43.48
C LEU A 708 9.89 1.09 -42.86
N ILE A 709 9.95 0.23 -41.85
CA ILE A 709 8.80 -0.28 -41.10
C ILE A 709 7.99 0.90 -40.49
N ASN A 710 6.69 0.68 -40.25
CA ASN A 710 5.80 1.61 -39.54
C ASN A 710 5.70 3.03 -40.15
N TYR A 711 5.79 3.15 -41.48
CA TYR A 711 5.70 4.40 -42.24
C TYR A 711 4.54 5.31 -41.79
N GLU A 712 3.30 4.78 -41.79
CA GLU A 712 2.09 5.55 -41.48
C GLU A 712 2.16 6.17 -40.08
N LEU A 713 2.54 5.37 -39.08
CA LEU A 713 2.70 5.85 -37.70
C LEU A 713 3.78 6.93 -37.59
N ARG A 714 4.91 6.80 -38.31
CA ARG A 714 5.99 7.79 -38.28
C ARG A 714 5.52 9.11 -38.89
N VAL A 715 4.83 9.03 -40.03
CA VAL A 715 4.41 10.22 -40.76
C VAL A 715 3.29 10.95 -40.02
N GLU A 716 2.22 10.25 -39.65
CA GLU A 716 1.05 10.85 -39.02
C GLU A 716 1.33 11.44 -37.65
N LYS A 717 2.13 10.76 -36.83
CA LYS A 717 2.35 11.16 -35.43
C LYS A 717 3.61 12.00 -35.20
N CYS A 718 4.67 11.84 -36.01
CA CYS A 718 5.93 12.60 -35.86
C CYS A 718 6.12 13.63 -36.99
N LEU A 719 6.18 13.17 -38.25
CA LEU A 719 6.66 14.01 -39.36
C LEU A 719 5.77 15.21 -39.64
N ILE A 720 4.46 15.00 -39.76
CA ILE A 720 3.49 16.06 -40.05
C ILE A 720 3.58 17.16 -38.98
N LYS A 721 3.61 16.76 -37.71
CA LYS A 721 3.74 17.68 -36.58
C LYS A 721 5.07 18.46 -36.64
N CYS A 722 6.17 17.77 -36.93
CA CYS A 722 7.49 18.41 -37.01
C CYS A 722 7.56 19.46 -38.11
N ILE A 723 7.02 19.18 -39.30
CA ILE A 723 7.02 20.15 -40.42
C ILE A 723 6.21 21.38 -40.04
N ILE A 724 5.06 21.18 -39.39
CA ILE A 724 4.22 22.26 -38.88
C ILE A 724 4.97 23.11 -37.84
N ASP A 725 5.60 22.49 -36.84
CA ASP A 725 6.38 23.20 -35.81
C ASP A 725 7.54 24.00 -36.44
N VAL A 726 8.26 23.41 -37.40
CA VAL A 726 9.33 24.09 -38.16
C VAL A 726 8.79 25.28 -38.97
N ALA A 727 7.66 25.10 -39.66
CA ALA A 727 7.02 26.18 -40.42
C ALA A 727 6.61 27.35 -39.50
N GLN A 728 6.08 27.06 -38.31
CA GLN A 728 5.77 28.07 -37.31
C GLN A 728 7.01 28.83 -36.82
N THR A 729 8.15 28.14 -36.64
CA THR A 729 9.40 28.80 -36.22
C THR A 729 10.01 29.68 -37.31
N ILE A 730 9.84 29.30 -38.59
CA ILE A 730 10.31 30.12 -39.72
C ILE A 730 9.56 31.46 -39.77
N ASN A 731 8.22 31.43 -39.70
CA ASN A 731 7.33 32.60 -39.69
C ASN A 731 7.68 33.69 -40.72
N ASP A 732 7.98 33.28 -41.97
CA ASP A 732 8.24 34.16 -43.11
C ASP A 732 7.58 33.57 -44.36
N GLU A 733 6.73 34.40 -44.98
CA GLU A 733 5.91 34.05 -46.14
C GLU A 733 6.74 33.60 -47.35
N THR A 734 7.95 34.14 -47.53
CA THR A 734 8.83 33.79 -48.66
C THR A 734 9.36 32.36 -48.54
N TYR A 735 9.73 31.94 -47.33
CA TYR A 735 10.17 30.58 -47.05
C TYR A 735 9.00 29.61 -46.97
N TRP A 736 7.83 30.06 -46.48
CA TRP A 736 6.60 29.27 -46.51
C TRP A 736 6.23 28.89 -47.93
N LYS A 737 6.26 29.82 -48.90
CA LYS A 737 5.98 29.51 -50.31
C LYS A 737 6.92 28.45 -50.88
N LYS A 738 8.22 28.55 -50.61
CA LYS A 738 9.20 27.54 -51.06
C LYS A 738 8.94 26.16 -50.44
N LEU A 739 8.71 26.11 -49.13
CA LEU A 739 8.42 24.87 -48.42
C LEU A 739 7.10 24.25 -48.90
N HIS A 740 6.06 25.07 -49.02
CA HIS A 740 4.74 24.70 -49.50
C HIS A 740 4.77 24.14 -50.91
N TYR A 741 5.47 24.79 -51.84
CA TYR A 741 5.66 24.27 -53.19
C TYR A 741 6.36 22.91 -53.20
N ASN A 742 7.42 22.73 -52.39
CA ASN A 742 8.12 21.45 -52.29
C ASN A 742 7.23 20.34 -51.71
N ILE A 743 6.34 20.67 -50.78
CA ILE A 743 5.32 19.74 -50.25
C ILE A 743 4.29 19.42 -51.34
N LEU A 744 3.81 20.41 -52.10
CA LEU A 744 2.86 20.19 -53.20
C LEU A 744 3.43 19.27 -54.27
N LEU A 745 4.72 19.37 -54.61
CA LEU A 745 5.34 18.44 -55.56
C LEU A 745 5.23 16.97 -55.13
N LYS A 746 5.19 16.68 -53.82
CA LYS A 746 5.01 15.32 -53.29
C LYS A 746 3.60 14.76 -53.51
N THR A 747 2.62 15.60 -53.85
CA THR A 747 1.29 15.13 -54.25
C THR A 747 1.30 14.34 -55.55
N ARG A 748 2.33 14.48 -56.39
CA ARG A 748 2.50 13.71 -57.63
C ARG A 748 3.31 12.43 -57.45
N HIS A 749 3.53 11.99 -56.22
CA HIS A 749 4.34 10.80 -55.93
C HIS A 749 3.62 9.52 -56.38
N ALA A 750 4.38 8.51 -56.84
CA ALA A 750 3.82 7.26 -57.35
C ALA A 750 3.05 6.44 -56.28
N ASP A 751 3.56 6.41 -55.05
CA ASP A 751 2.91 5.72 -53.92
C ASP A 751 1.77 6.57 -53.31
N LYS A 752 0.57 5.97 -53.21
CA LYS A 752 -0.63 6.60 -52.66
C LYS A 752 -0.49 7.07 -51.21
N ARG A 753 0.31 6.38 -50.38
CA ARG A 753 0.49 6.70 -48.96
C ARG A 753 1.18 8.05 -48.77
N VAL A 754 2.11 8.38 -49.66
CA VAL A 754 2.79 9.67 -49.68
C VAL A 754 1.80 10.78 -50.03
N ARG A 755 1.02 10.59 -51.12
CA ARG A 755 0.00 11.56 -51.57
C ARG A 755 -1.01 11.85 -50.47
N HIS A 756 -1.56 10.80 -49.86
CA HIS A 756 -2.50 10.92 -48.74
C HIS A 756 -1.89 11.68 -47.55
N SER A 757 -0.68 11.31 -47.12
CA SER A 757 -0.03 11.94 -45.96
C SER A 757 0.29 13.42 -46.18
N VAL A 758 0.63 13.81 -47.40
CA VAL A 758 0.86 15.20 -47.80
C VAL A 758 -0.44 16.00 -47.75
N LEU A 759 -1.57 15.43 -48.20
CA LEU A 759 -2.88 16.07 -48.07
C LEU A 759 -3.28 16.30 -46.61
N VAL A 760 -3.03 15.32 -45.72
CA VAL A 760 -3.26 15.46 -44.28
C VAL A 760 -2.36 16.55 -43.66
N LEU A 761 -1.11 16.68 -44.12
CA LEU A 761 -0.22 17.76 -43.70
C LEU A 761 -0.76 19.13 -44.12
N LEU A 762 -1.16 19.28 -45.39
CA LEU A 762 -1.69 20.53 -45.93
C LEU A 762 -2.97 20.95 -45.20
N GLU A 763 -3.86 20.00 -44.93
CA GLU A 763 -5.08 20.23 -44.13
C GLU A 763 -4.74 20.83 -42.77
N LYS A 764 -3.93 20.13 -41.98
CA LYS A 764 -3.53 20.58 -40.64
C LYS A 764 -2.76 21.90 -40.67
N TRP A 765 -1.94 22.13 -41.71
CA TRP A 765 -1.18 23.36 -41.84
C TRP A 765 -2.08 24.56 -42.17
N TYR A 766 -3.05 24.39 -43.08
CA TYR A 766 -3.99 25.45 -43.43
C TYR A 766 -4.95 25.78 -42.29
N GLU A 767 -5.48 24.76 -41.58
CA GLU A 767 -6.31 25.00 -40.39
C GLU A 767 -5.58 25.82 -39.34
N MET A 768 -4.28 25.58 -39.17
CA MET A 768 -3.45 26.30 -38.21
C MET A 768 -3.14 27.74 -38.65
N LEU A 769 -2.85 27.98 -39.93
CA LEU A 769 -2.57 29.32 -40.47
C LEU A 769 -3.84 30.17 -40.63
N ASN A 770 -5.00 29.52 -40.78
CA ASN A 770 -6.31 30.14 -40.99
C ASN A 770 -6.24 31.20 -42.11
N GLU A 771 -6.61 32.47 -41.84
CA GLU A 771 -6.65 33.54 -42.85
C GLU A 771 -5.29 33.76 -43.57
N GLN A 772 -4.17 33.51 -42.89
CA GLN A 772 -2.82 33.65 -43.47
C GLN A 772 -2.51 32.59 -44.53
N ALA A 773 -3.29 31.50 -44.60
CA ALA A 773 -3.14 30.45 -45.60
C ALA A 773 -3.62 30.89 -47.00
N SER A 774 -4.42 31.96 -47.11
CA SER A 774 -5.09 32.35 -48.36
C SER A 774 -4.14 32.46 -49.57
N GLY A 775 -2.94 33.02 -49.35
CA GLY A 775 -1.92 33.13 -50.41
C GLY A 775 -1.33 31.78 -50.85
N LEU A 776 -1.19 30.83 -49.91
CA LEU A 776 -0.69 29.48 -50.19
C LEU A 776 -1.77 28.59 -50.82
N ILE A 777 -3.04 28.77 -50.43
CA ILE A 777 -4.15 27.98 -50.98
C ILE A 777 -4.28 28.21 -52.49
N ALA A 778 -4.11 29.44 -52.97
CA ALA A 778 -4.15 29.75 -54.40
C ALA A 778 -3.13 28.93 -55.22
N GLU A 779 -1.93 28.70 -54.68
CA GLU A 779 -0.88 27.90 -55.33
C GLU A 779 -1.19 26.38 -55.32
N SER A 780 -2.02 25.93 -54.37
CA SER A 780 -2.42 24.51 -54.25
C SER A 780 -3.57 24.09 -55.15
N VAL A 781 -4.41 25.03 -55.62
CA VAL A 781 -5.61 24.74 -56.45
C VAL A 781 -5.31 23.83 -57.65
N PRO A 782 -4.26 24.06 -58.47
CA PRO A 782 -3.98 23.22 -59.63
C PRO A 782 -3.55 21.78 -59.28
N PHE A 783 -3.02 21.57 -58.07
CA PHE A 783 -2.65 20.23 -57.59
C PHE A 783 -3.87 19.52 -57.01
N LEU A 784 -4.78 20.25 -56.36
CA LEU A 784 -6.02 19.69 -55.84
C LEU A 784 -6.95 19.21 -56.96
N SER A 785 -7.05 19.93 -58.08
CA SER A 785 -7.84 19.46 -59.23
C SER A 785 -7.30 18.15 -59.80
N GLU A 786 -5.97 18.01 -59.91
CA GLU A 786 -5.31 16.78 -60.36
C GLU A 786 -5.60 15.60 -59.42
N LEU A 787 -5.60 15.83 -58.10
CA LEU A 787 -5.86 14.80 -57.08
C LEU A 787 -7.34 14.45 -56.90
N MET A 788 -8.25 15.31 -57.34
CA MET A 788 -9.68 14.97 -57.39
C MET A 788 -9.97 13.87 -58.42
N GLU A 789 -9.06 13.64 -59.37
CA GLU A 789 -9.12 12.57 -60.36
C GLU A 789 -8.16 11.40 -60.04
N ASP A 790 -7.67 11.30 -58.80
CA ASP A 790 -6.72 10.24 -58.39
C ASP A 790 -7.34 8.84 -58.47
N GLU A 791 -6.53 7.84 -58.84
CA GLU A 791 -6.97 6.44 -58.94
C GLU A 791 -7.33 5.81 -57.58
N SER A 792 -6.87 6.38 -56.46
CA SER A 792 -7.09 5.87 -55.11
C SER A 792 -8.20 6.64 -54.38
N GLU A 793 -9.28 5.93 -54.03
CA GLU A 793 -10.43 6.48 -53.29
C GLU A 793 -10.03 7.17 -51.97
N GLU A 794 -9.06 6.62 -51.23
CA GLU A 794 -8.54 7.21 -49.99
C GLU A 794 -7.95 8.61 -50.21
N VAL A 795 -7.23 8.82 -51.31
CA VAL A 795 -6.58 10.09 -51.64
C VAL A 795 -7.63 11.09 -52.12
N GLU A 796 -8.57 10.64 -52.95
CA GLU A 796 -9.69 11.47 -53.44
C GLU A 796 -10.56 11.97 -52.27
N MET A 797 -10.90 11.09 -51.32
CA MET A 797 -11.67 11.47 -50.13
C MET A 797 -10.93 12.50 -49.27
N GLN A 798 -9.63 12.30 -49.03
CA GLN A 798 -8.82 13.24 -48.26
C GLN A 798 -8.66 14.59 -49.00
N CYS A 799 -8.56 14.57 -50.33
CA CYS A 799 -8.52 15.78 -51.16
C CYS A 799 -9.84 16.58 -51.07
N LYS A 800 -11.00 15.90 -51.07
CA LYS A 800 -12.30 16.54 -50.85
C LYS A 800 -12.41 17.16 -49.45
N GLN A 801 -11.86 16.49 -48.43
CA GLN A 801 -11.81 17.05 -47.06
C GLN A 801 -10.95 18.31 -47.02
N LEU A 802 -9.74 18.27 -47.58
CA LEU A 802 -8.86 19.43 -47.68
C LEU A 802 -9.53 20.59 -48.46
N ALA A 803 -10.18 20.30 -49.58
CA ALA A 803 -10.93 21.30 -50.35
C ALA A 803 -12.01 21.97 -49.49
N SER A 804 -12.76 21.20 -48.69
CA SER A 804 -13.76 21.76 -47.77
C SER A 804 -13.15 22.66 -46.69
N VAL A 805 -11.93 22.37 -46.22
CA VAL A 805 -11.19 23.22 -45.27
C VAL A 805 -10.77 24.53 -45.95
N CYS A 806 -10.21 24.43 -47.15
CA CYS A 806 -9.83 25.60 -47.95
C CYS A 806 -11.04 26.51 -48.26
N GLU A 807 -12.21 25.94 -48.60
CA GLU A 807 -13.46 26.68 -48.82
C GLU A 807 -13.94 27.41 -47.57
N LYS A 808 -13.78 26.81 -46.38
CA LYS A 808 -14.10 27.46 -45.11
C LYS A 808 -13.19 28.66 -44.83
N ILE A 809 -11.90 28.55 -45.15
CA ILE A 809 -10.90 29.61 -44.92
C ILE A 809 -11.12 30.78 -45.91
N ILE A 810 -11.34 30.47 -47.20
CA ILE A 810 -11.52 31.48 -48.24
C ILE A 810 -12.93 32.09 -48.21
N GLY A 811 -13.95 31.34 -47.77
CA GLY A 811 -15.35 31.75 -47.77
C GLY A 811 -16.07 31.62 -49.12
N GLU A 812 -15.43 30.99 -50.11
CA GLU A 812 -15.97 30.75 -51.45
C GLU A 812 -15.74 29.29 -51.89
N PRO A 813 -16.61 28.73 -52.76
CA PRO A 813 -16.44 27.37 -53.28
C PRO A 813 -15.26 27.29 -54.26
N LEU A 814 -14.40 26.28 -54.08
CA LEU A 814 -13.21 26.06 -54.92
C LEU A 814 -13.55 25.54 -56.31
N GLN A 815 -14.76 25.01 -56.48
CA GLN A 815 -15.31 24.53 -57.76
C GLN A 815 -15.27 25.56 -58.89
N LYS A 816 -15.16 26.86 -58.58
CA LYS A 816 -15.01 27.91 -59.60
C LYS A 816 -13.62 27.95 -60.24
N TYR A 817 -12.63 27.30 -59.62
CA TYR A 817 -11.22 27.34 -60.02
C TYR A 817 -10.68 25.96 -60.46
N PHE A 818 -11.53 24.92 -60.44
CA PHE A 818 -11.22 23.58 -60.90
C PHE A 818 -11.53 23.37 -62.38
#